data_AF-A0A7H9ASH9-F1
#
_entry.id   AF-A0A7H9ASH9-F1
#
_cell.length_a   1.000
_cell.length_b   1.000
_cell.length_c   1.000
_cell.angle_alpha   90.00
_cell.angle_beta   90.00
_cell.angle_gamma   90.00
#
_symmetry.space_group_name_H-M   'P 1'
#
loop_
_entity.id
_entity.type
_entity.pdbx_description
1 polymer ?
#
loop_
_entity_poly.entity_id
_entity_poly.type
_entity_poly.pdbx_seq_one_letter_code
_entity_poly.pdbx_strand_id
1 'polypeptide(L)'
;MSKYLRFKSFLVISALVIAFVSCSDDDNDPTPQPALDVVGIASNTAELSNLVAALEKVDLVGTLQGAGPFTIFAPNDEAFAQFLSANGFASLEAVPDDVLTQVLLNHVVSGDLGSGDLSTGFDLSTLATGAGGLNLSLSIDTSDGVKVNGSTVTAPNRKGTNGTIHIIDAVIGLPTTPVTFVTTNPNLSSLATALTTATPNNDFVTTLSGDGPFTILAPTDDAFAELLGRLDGFDSFDDFNTEQLQTLLATILQYHVVSGDAEASADLTNEQVITTLQGEDLTVRIEGGVVSFLDADIEQPANVAVADIVASNAIVHAIDKVLLPQEAVDALEGVLLSSITDIAIATPALSNLVAALVAANGELPTVLRGDGPFTVFAPTDAAFKAFLEANDFATLGDVPVDVLTNVLLNHVVSGANFSTDLTTGYVSTLSTSGPEETALSMFINTADGVVLNGGRANSGATVATADIKASNGVVHVVNGVIGLPNVVNHAIANPQFTTLVNALTTLTPATDFASILARTEGENEDGINPSFTVFAPTNSAFAALDAIPAEPTLTQVLLHHVVGGANVRSTALTPDGDTVATTLENDEITITLPGTGDNIADVQDGSGNNDIGITAVDVQATNGVIHVLNKVMIPNTTNNSN
;
A
#
# COMPACT_ATOMS: atom_id res chain seq x y z
N MET A 1 9.95 0.78 69.21
CA MET A 1 9.91 2.26 69.18
C MET A 1 9.04 2.64 67.98
N SER A 2 7.76 3.02 68.19
CA SER A 2 7.29 4.43 68.29
C SER A 2 7.37 5.14 66.93
N LYS A 3 6.43 5.92 66.37
CA LYS A 3 5.05 6.39 66.63
C LYS A 3 4.75 7.41 65.48
N TYR A 4 3.51 7.51 65.00
CA TYR A 4 2.77 8.73 64.59
C TYR A 4 3.34 9.84 63.63
N LEU A 5 2.56 10.09 62.57
CA LEU A 5 1.88 11.34 62.14
C LEU A 5 2.70 12.61 61.78
N ARG A 6 2.40 13.23 60.61
CA ARG A 6 1.84 14.60 60.53
C ARG A 6 1.40 15.07 59.13
N PHE A 7 0.27 15.76 59.17
CA PHE A 7 -0.55 16.38 58.12
C PHE A 7 -0.17 17.87 57.97
N LYS A 8 -0.12 18.43 56.74
CA LYS A 8 -0.21 19.88 56.42
C LYS A 8 -0.79 20.02 55.00
N SER A 9 -2.05 20.39 54.84
CA SER A 9 -2.58 21.76 54.67
C SER A 9 -2.38 22.34 53.27
N PHE A 10 -3.45 22.36 52.47
CA PHE A 10 -3.69 23.41 51.48
C PHE A 10 -5.13 23.94 51.62
N LEU A 11 -5.21 25.26 51.64
CA LEU A 11 -6.36 26.11 51.94
C LEU A 11 -7.18 26.31 50.65
N VAL A 12 -8.49 26.02 50.68
CA VAL A 12 -9.44 26.30 49.60
C VAL A 12 -10.16 27.61 49.91
N ILE A 13 -10.05 28.61 49.03
CA ILE A 13 -10.84 29.84 49.08
C ILE A 13 -12.08 29.63 48.21
N SER A 14 -13.24 29.58 48.86
CA SER A 14 -14.56 29.52 48.24
C SER A 14 -15.15 30.93 48.21
N ALA A 15 -15.43 31.46 47.01
CA ALA A 15 -16.11 32.73 46.82
C ALA A 15 -17.60 32.47 46.55
N LEU A 16 -18.41 32.88 47.52
CA LEU A 16 -19.86 32.82 47.56
C LEU A 16 -20.46 33.94 46.69
N VAL A 17 -21.19 33.58 45.62
CA VAL A 17 -22.06 34.53 44.89
C VAL A 17 -23.51 34.11 45.12
N ILE A 18 -24.28 35.06 45.64
CA ILE A 18 -25.67 34.93 46.11
C ILE A 18 -26.61 34.91 44.91
N ALA A 19 -27.40 33.84 44.77
CA ALA A 19 -28.52 33.78 43.83
C ALA A 19 -29.77 34.41 44.48
N PHE A 20 -30.35 35.41 43.81
CA PHE A 20 -31.71 35.87 44.10
C PHE A 20 -32.70 34.97 43.35
N VAL A 21 -33.50 34.21 44.12
CA VAL A 21 -34.71 33.55 43.63
C VAL A 21 -35.82 34.60 43.62
N SER A 22 -36.29 34.97 42.44
CA SER A 22 -37.57 35.65 42.25
C SER A 22 -38.58 34.60 41.82
N CYS A 23 -39.46 34.20 42.73
CA CYS A 23 -40.70 33.54 42.37
C CYS A 23 -41.69 34.61 41.93
N SER A 24 -42.10 34.59 40.67
CA SER A 24 -43.41 35.08 40.26
C SER A 24 -44.30 33.87 40.06
N ASP A 25 -45.29 33.71 40.94
CA ASP A 25 -46.53 32.98 40.65
C ASP A 25 -47.15 33.65 39.42
N ASP A 26 -47.10 32.98 38.27
CA ASP A 26 -48.08 33.20 37.20
C ASP A 26 -48.22 31.90 36.40
N ASP A 27 -49.38 31.27 36.55
CA ASP A 27 -49.81 30.09 35.82
C ASP A 27 -49.93 30.42 34.32
N ASN A 28 -48.83 30.30 33.59
CA ASN A 28 -48.86 30.09 32.14
C ASN A 28 -48.15 28.78 31.85
N ASP A 29 -48.92 27.70 31.94
CA ASP A 29 -48.62 26.47 31.22
C ASP A 29 -48.34 26.89 29.76
N PRO A 30 -47.12 26.71 29.21
CA PRO A 30 -46.89 27.04 27.82
C PRO A 30 -47.78 26.09 27.02
N THR A 31 -48.90 26.61 26.51
CA THR A 31 -49.70 25.91 25.51
C THR A 31 -48.73 25.31 24.49
N PRO A 32 -48.77 23.99 24.22
CA PRO A 32 -47.87 23.40 23.23
C PRO A 32 -48.03 24.18 21.93
N GLN A 33 -47.00 24.91 21.54
CA GLN A 33 -46.99 25.61 20.27
C GLN A 33 -47.22 24.54 19.20
N PRO A 34 -48.20 24.71 18.29
CA PRO A 34 -48.45 23.71 17.27
C PRO A 34 -47.14 23.44 16.54
N ALA A 35 -46.73 22.17 16.50
CA ALA A 35 -45.51 21.77 15.84
C ALA A 35 -45.62 22.16 14.36
N LEU A 36 -44.66 22.95 13.89
CA LEU A 36 -44.65 23.51 12.54
C LEU A 36 -44.10 22.45 11.55
N ASP A 37 -44.69 22.39 10.36
CA ASP A 37 -44.07 21.72 9.22
C ASP A 37 -42.87 22.54 8.69
N VAL A 38 -42.11 22.00 7.74
CA VAL A 38 -40.92 22.69 7.19
C VAL A 38 -41.26 24.06 6.58
N VAL A 39 -42.40 24.20 5.89
CA VAL A 39 -42.80 25.50 5.33
C VAL A 39 -43.18 26.47 6.46
N GLY A 40 -43.89 26.00 7.48
CA GLY A 40 -44.22 26.76 8.68
C GLY A 40 -42.99 27.25 9.43
N ILE A 41 -41.93 26.43 9.52
CA ILE A 41 -40.63 26.85 10.06
C ILE A 41 -40.03 27.97 9.21
N ALA A 42 -40.01 27.81 7.89
CA ALA A 42 -39.47 28.82 6.98
C ALA A 42 -40.24 30.16 7.12
N SER A 43 -41.58 30.12 7.14
CA SER A 43 -42.42 31.32 7.33
C SER A 43 -42.25 32.00 8.69
N ASN A 44 -41.80 31.27 9.72
CA ASN A 44 -41.52 31.82 11.04
C ASN A 44 -40.03 32.19 11.24
N THR A 45 -39.22 32.12 10.18
CA THR A 45 -37.78 32.43 10.21
C THR A 45 -37.52 33.68 9.37
N ALA A 46 -37.18 34.79 10.04
CA ALA A 46 -37.09 36.10 9.38
C ALA A 46 -36.09 36.17 8.21
N GLU A 47 -35.02 35.38 8.26
CA GLU A 47 -33.97 35.31 7.24
C GLU A 47 -34.29 34.38 6.05
N LEU A 48 -35.48 33.75 6.03
CA LEU A 48 -35.94 32.87 4.95
C LEU A 48 -37.12 33.47 4.17
N SER A 49 -37.33 34.79 4.25
CA SER A 49 -38.49 35.46 3.67
C SER A 49 -38.53 35.36 2.14
N ASN A 50 -37.38 35.42 1.47
CA ASN A 50 -37.23 35.23 0.03
C ASN A 50 -37.50 33.78 -0.40
N LEU A 51 -37.10 32.79 0.42
CA LEU A 51 -37.42 31.39 0.15
C LEU A 51 -38.93 31.15 0.18
N VAL A 52 -39.62 31.69 1.18
CA VAL A 52 -41.09 31.57 1.28
C VAL A 52 -41.77 32.24 0.09
N ALA A 53 -41.36 33.46 -0.28
CA ALA A 53 -41.87 34.14 -1.46
C ALA A 53 -41.62 33.35 -2.76
N ALA A 54 -40.46 32.70 -2.88
CA ALA A 54 -40.12 31.86 -4.03
C ALA A 54 -41.01 30.61 -4.11
N LEU A 55 -41.25 29.93 -2.98
CA LEU A 55 -42.16 28.77 -2.91
C LEU A 55 -43.60 29.14 -3.27
N GLU A 56 -44.07 30.31 -2.83
CA GLU A 56 -45.40 30.82 -3.17
C GLU A 56 -45.52 31.16 -4.67
N LYS A 57 -44.49 31.78 -5.26
CA LYS A 57 -44.48 32.16 -6.67
C LYS A 57 -44.72 30.96 -7.61
N VAL A 58 -44.13 29.82 -7.30
CA VAL A 58 -44.19 28.61 -8.15
C VAL A 58 -45.09 27.50 -7.60
N ASP A 59 -45.97 27.82 -6.64
CA ASP A 59 -46.96 26.90 -6.06
C ASP A 59 -46.35 25.62 -5.45
N LEU A 60 -45.16 25.71 -4.84
CA LEU A 60 -44.50 24.58 -4.16
C LEU A 60 -44.88 24.46 -2.66
N VAL A 61 -45.57 25.45 -2.09
CA VAL A 61 -45.99 25.45 -0.68
C VAL A 61 -46.78 24.20 -0.33
N GLY A 62 -47.82 23.87 -1.10
CA GLY A 62 -48.66 22.71 -0.85
C GLY A 62 -47.89 21.38 -0.95
N THR A 63 -46.93 21.30 -1.87
CA THR A 63 -46.06 20.13 -2.06
C THR A 63 -45.19 19.89 -0.83
N LEU A 64 -44.53 20.93 -0.31
CA LEU A 64 -43.62 20.81 0.83
C LEU A 64 -44.33 20.79 2.19
N GLN A 65 -45.61 21.16 2.25
CA GLN A 65 -46.49 20.90 3.40
C GLN A 65 -47.09 19.49 3.37
N GLY A 66 -46.94 18.76 2.27
CA GLY A 66 -47.45 17.41 2.08
C GLY A 66 -46.79 16.37 3.00
N ALA A 67 -47.13 15.10 2.73
CA ALA A 67 -46.53 13.97 3.43
C ALA A 67 -45.03 13.89 3.10
N GLY A 68 -44.19 14.31 4.05
CA GLY A 68 -42.74 14.12 4.00
C GLY A 68 -42.31 12.69 4.43
N PRO A 69 -41.08 12.51 4.93
CA PRO A 69 -40.18 13.57 5.38
C PRO A 69 -39.38 14.26 4.26
N PHE A 70 -39.13 15.57 4.41
CA PHE A 70 -38.26 16.36 3.55
C PHE A 70 -37.04 16.89 4.32
N THR A 71 -35.90 16.98 3.65
CA THR A 71 -34.76 17.79 4.11
C THR A 71 -34.60 18.96 3.16
N ILE A 72 -34.66 20.18 3.68
CA ILE A 72 -34.56 21.41 2.89
C ILE A 72 -33.28 22.14 3.28
N PHE A 73 -32.38 22.33 2.31
CA PHE A 73 -31.25 23.23 2.43
C PHE A 73 -31.72 24.64 2.08
N ALA A 74 -32.15 25.42 3.06
CA ALA A 74 -32.84 26.68 2.88
C ALA A 74 -31.86 27.87 2.72
N PRO A 75 -31.73 28.49 1.53
CA PRO A 75 -30.88 29.67 1.38
C PRO A 75 -31.46 30.85 2.13
N ASN A 76 -30.60 31.59 2.84
CA ASN A 76 -31.02 32.82 3.50
C ASN A 76 -31.27 33.97 2.50
N ASP A 77 -31.84 35.06 3.00
CA ASP A 77 -32.21 36.20 2.15
C ASP A 77 -31.02 36.86 1.44
N GLU A 78 -29.83 36.84 2.06
CA GLU A 78 -28.58 37.33 1.47
C GLU A 78 -28.12 36.43 0.31
N ALA A 79 -28.22 35.11 0.47
CA ALA A 79 -27.95 34.12 -0.58
C ALA A 79 -28.82 34.35 -1.82
N PHE A 80 -30.12 34.59 -1.62
CA PHE A 80 -31.03 34.93 -2.72
C PHE A 80 -30.65 36.24 -3.41
N ALA A 81 -30.27 37.27 -2.66
CA ALA A 81 -29.83 38.54 -3.24
C ALA A 81 -28.58 38.35 -4.13
N GLN A 82 -27.63 37.54 -3.67
CA GLN A 82 -26.42 37.20 -4.44
C GLN A 82 -26.75 36.41 -5.70
N PHE A 83 -27.61 35.39 -5.60
CA PHE A 83 -28.05 34.60 -6.74
C PHE A 83 -28.71 35.44 -7.83
N LEU A 84 -29.64 36.33 -7.45
CA LEU A 84 -30.33 37.21 -8.40
C LEU A 84 -29.34 38.15 -9.11
N SER A 85 -28.44 38.77 -8.34
CA SER A 85 -27.39 39.64 -8.86
C SER A 85 -26.47 38.90 -9.85
N ALA A 86 -25.98 37.72 -9.46
CA ALA A 86 -25.07 36.91 -10.27
C ALA A 86 -25.68 36.45 -11.60
N ASN A 87 -27.00 36.21 -11.63
CA ASN A 87 -27.71 35.76 -12.82
C ASN A 87 -28.41 36.91 -13.58
N GLY A 88 -28.18 38.17 -13.19
CA GLY A 88 -28.73 39.34 -13.89
C GLY A 88 -30.24 39.54 -13.72
N PHE A 89 -30.84 38.93 -12.69
CA PHE A 89 -32.25 39.11 -12.37
C PHE A 89 -32.46 40.35 -11.50
N ALA A 90 -33.33 41.26 -11.93
CA ALA A 90 -33.64 42.48 -11.19
C ALA A 90 -34.45 42.22 -9.90
N SER A 91 -35.16 41.09 -9.83
CA SER A 91 -35.93 40.62 -8.68
C SER A 91 -36.29 39.13 -8.85
N LEU A 92 -36.84 38.52 -7.80
CA LEU A 92 -37.38 37.15 -7.85
C LEU A 92 -38.45 36.97 -8.94
N GLU A 93 -39.23 38.02 -9.22
CA GLU A 93 -40.24 38.01 -10.29
C GLU A 93 -39.64 37.86 -11.69
N ALA A 94 -38.40 38.31 -11.89
CA ALA A 94 -37.71 38.22 -13.18
C ALA A 94 -37.15 36.81 -13.47
N VAL A 95 -37.11 35.91 -12.48
CA VAL A 95 -36.68 34.52 -12.66
C VAL A 95 -37.80 33.74 -13.36
N PRO A 96 -37.55 33.04 -14.48
CA PRO A 96 -38.54 32.16 -15.11
C PRO A 96 -39.07 31.12 -14.13
N ASP A 97 -40.38 30.85 -14.17
CA ASP A 97 -41.04 29.98 -13.18
C ASP A 97 -40.54 28.54 -13.23
N ASP A 98 -40.31 28.01 -14.44
CA ASP A 98 -39.75 26.67 -14.66
C ASP A 98 -38.34 26.52 -14.08
N VAL A 99 -37.49 27.53 -14.30
CA VAL A 99 -36.15 27.60 -13.72
C VAL A 99 -36.24 27.68 -12.19
N LEU A 100 -37.10 28.56 -11.66
CA LEU A 100 -37.23 28.74 -10.23
C LEU A 100 -37.77 27.49 -9.53
N THR A 101 -38.74 26.78 -10.12
CA THR A 101 -39.22 25.48 -9.60
C THR A 101 -38.07 24.49 -9.48
N GLN A 102 -37.28 24.33 -10.53
CA GLN A 102 -36.16 23.38 -10.52
C GLN A 102 -35.08 23.81 -9.51
N VAL A 103 -34.75 25.11 -9.40
CA VAL A 103 -33.79 25.61 -8.41
C VAL A 103 -34.28 25.25 -7.01
N LEU A 104 -35.55 25.50 -6.70
CA LEU A 104 -36.10 25.20 -5.38
C LEU A 104 -36.11 23.70 -5.09
N LEU A 105 -36.48 22.87 -6.06
CA LEU A 105 -36.44 21.40 -5.90
C LEU A 105 -35.01 20.85 -5.72
N ASN A 106 -34.00 21.55 -6.24
CA ASN A 106 -32.59 21.21 -6.04
C ASN A 106 -32.13 21.40 -4.58
N HIS A 107 -32.89 22.15 -3.78
CA HIS A 107 -32.63 22.31 -2.35
C HIS A 107 -33.39 21.31 -1.48
N VAL A 108 -34.20 20.43 -2.08
CA VAL A 108 -35.06 19.49 -1.37
C VAL A 108 -34.59 18.08 -1.61
N VAL A 109 -34.37 17.34 -0.52
CA VAL A 109 -34.03 15.92 -0.51
C VAL A 109 -35.15 15.17 0.21
N SER A 110 -35.44 13.94 -0.23
CA SER A 110 -36.38 13.06 0.46
C SER A 110 -35.72 12.43 1.68
N GLY A 111 -36.38 12.45 2.83
CA GLY A 111 -35.81 11.96 4.11
C GLY A 111 -35.78 13.03 5.20
N ASP A 112 -35.70 12.59 6.46
CA ASP A 112 -35.51 13.49 7.61
C ASP A 112 -34.05 13.42 8.06
N LEU A 113 -33.16 14.13 7.35
CA LEU A 113 -31.72 14.07 7.57
C LEU A 113 -31.26 15.24 8.43
N GLY A 114 -30.84 14.94 9.66
CA GLY A 114 -30.07 15.88 10.47
C GLY A 114 -28.63 15.99 9.98
N SER A 115 -27.90 17.00 10.46
CA SER A 115 -26.49 17.22 10.07
C SER A 115 -25.57 16.05 10.42
N GLY A 116 -25.94 15.24 11.42
CA GLY A 116 -25.21 14.02 11.79
C GLY A 116 -25.54 12.79 10.95
N ASP A 117 -26.60 12.87 10.12
CA ASP A 117 -26.98 11.81 9.18
C ASP A 117 -26.33 12.03 7.79
N LEU A 118 -25.69 13.19 7.59
CA LEU A 118 -24.99 13.54 6.36
C LEU A 118 -23.56 13.00 6.39
N SER A 119 -23.10 12.48 5.25
CA SER A 119 -21.73 11.99 5.07
C SER A 119 -21.10 12.65 3.84
N THR A 120 -19.77 12.79 3.84
CA THR A 120 -19.04 13.35 2.70
C THR A 120 -19.20 12.45 1.48
N GLY A 121 -19.66 12.98 0.35
CA GLY A 121 -19.93 12.20 -0.87
C GLY A 121 -20.97 12.82 -1.80
N PHE A 122 -21.57 11.99 -2.66
CA PHE A 122 -22.55 12.40 -3.69
C PHE A 122 -23.89 11.64 -3.62
N ASP A 123 -24.13 10.94 -2.51
CA ASP A 123 -25.22 9.96 -2.38
C ASP A 123 -26.60 10.58 -2.15
N LEU A 124 -26.70 11.92 -2.13
CA LEU A 124 -27.96 12.62 -1.90
C LEU A 124 -28.57 13.11 -3.20
N SER A 125 -29.66 12.47 -3.61
CA SER A 125 -30.48 12.93 -4.72
C SER A 125 -31.50 13.99 -4.26
N THR A 126 -31.60 15.07 -5.03
CA THR A 126 -32.60 16.13 -4.81
C THR A 126 -33.96 15.73 -5.36
N LEU A 127 -34.89 16.68 -5.44
CA LEU A 127 -36.13 16.53 -6.20
C LEU A 127 -36.10 17.25 -7.56
N ALA A 128 -34.98 17.90 -7.90
CA ALA A 128 -34.79 18.51 -9.21
C ALA A 128 -34.38 17.47 -10.25
N THR A 129 -34.87 17.63 -11.47
CA THR A 129 -34.64 16.69 -12.57
C THR A 129 -33.35 17.04 -13.31
N GLY A 130 -32.48 16.04 -13.49
CA GLY A 130 -31.23 16.10 -14.23
C GLY A 130 -31.24 15.23 -15.50
N ALA A 131 -30.05 14.81 -15.93
CA ALA A 131 -29.88 13.96 -17.09
C ALA A 131 -30.63 12.63 -16.97
N GLY A 132 -31.11 12.09 -18.10
CA GLY A 132 -31.90 10.85 -18.14
C GLY A 132 -33.27 10.92 -17.46
N GLY A 133 -33.70 12.11 -16.99
CA GLY A 133 -34.93 12.26 -16.20
C GLY A 133 -34.79 11.81 -14.74
N LEU A 134 -33.57 11.52 -14.29
CA LEU A 134 -33.25 11.20 -12.90
C LEU A 134 -33.16 12.47 -12.05
N ASN A 135 -33.06 12.30 -10.73
CA ASN A 135 -32.89 13.43 -9.82
C ASN A 135 -31.42 13.84 -9.71
N LEU A 136 -31.13 15.14 -9.67
CA LEU A 136 -29.78 15.68 -9.52
C LEU A 136 -29.13 15.24 -8.20
N SER A 137 -27.83 14.98 -8.22
CA SER A 137 -27.04 14.66 -7.03
C SER A 137 -26.44 15.91 -6.37
N LEU A 138 -26.34 15.91 -5.04
CA LEU A 138 -25.64 16.93 -4.25
C LEU A 138 -24.28 16.42 -3.78
N SER A 139 -23.28 17.30 -3.84
CA SER A 139 -22.01 17.14 -3.15
C SER A 139 -22.16 17.55 -1.69
N ILE A 140 -21.75 16.67 -0.78
CA ILE A 140 -21.68 16.95 0.64
C ILE A 140 -20.22 16.87 1.09
N ASP A 141 -19.79 17.87 1.85
CA ASP A 141 -18.51 17.87 2.56
C ASP A 141 -18.78 18.12 4.06
N THR A 142 -18.25 17.24 4.91
CA THR A 142 -18.41 17.28 6.37
C THR A 142 -17.10 17.56 7.11
N SER A 143 -16.00 17.81 6.39
CA SER A 143 -14.66 17.96 6.95
C SER A 143 -14.50 19.21 7.82
N ASP A 144 -15.23 20.28 7.49
CA ASP A 144 -15.21 21.57 8.19
C ASP A 144 -16.64 22.13 8.25
N GLY A 145 -17.47 21.47 9.07
CA GLY A 145 -18.92 21.67 9.08
C GLY A 145 -19.58 21.05 7.84
N VAL A 146 -20.91 21.15 7.75
CA VAL A 146 -21.64 20.65 6.57
C VAL A 146 -21.61 21.72 5.49
N LYS A 147 -21.11 21.34 4.31
CA LYS A 147 -21.19 22.13 3.08
C LYS A 147 -21.93 21.33 2.01
N VAL A 148 -22.80 22.00 1.26
CA VAL A 148 -23.64 21.42 0.20
C VAL A 148 -23.35 22.14 -1.10
N ASN A 149 -22.80 21.44 -2.09
CA ASN A 149 -22.25 22.05 -3.32
C ASN A 149 -21.36 23.27 -3.02
N GLY A 150 -20.56 23.19 -1.94
CA GLY A 150 -19.69 24.27 -1.47
C GLY A 150 -20.36 25.35 -0.61
N SER A 151 -21.70 25.40 -0.51
CA SER A 151 -22.42 26.33 0.37
C SER A 151 -22.39 25.86 1.82
N THR A 152 -22.12 26.77 2.76
CA THR A 152 -22.02 26.44 4.19
C THR A 152 -23.40 26.35 4.83
N VAL A 153 -23.64 25.28 5.59
CA VAL A 153 -24.79 25.21 6.51
C VAL A 153 -24.51 26.11 7.72
N THR A 154 -25.20 27.25 7.79
CA THR A 154 -25.04 28.27 8.83
C THR A 154 -25.90 28.00 10.06
N ALA A 155 -27.05 27.34 9.89
CA ALA A 155 -27.89 26.90 11.00
C ALA A 155 -28.52 25.52 10.71
N PRO A 156 -27.94 24.43 11.22
CA PRO A 156 -28.45 23.08 10.97
C PRO A 156 -29.64 22.71 11.86
N ASN A 157 -30.31 21.61 11.51
CA ASN A 157 -31.21 20.83 12.38
C ASN A 157 -32.48 21.57 12.86
N ARG A 158 -33.12 22.36 12.01
CA ARG A 158 -34.44 22.93 12.30
C ARG A 158 -35.52 21.88 12.04
N LYS A 159 -35.87 21.11 13.08
CA LYS A 159 -36.84 20.00 13.01
C LYS A 159 -38.28 20.50 12.91
N GLY A 160 -39.00 20.06 11.89
CA GLY A 160 -40.43 20.22 11.69
C GLY A 160 -41.19 18.89 11.73
N THR A 161 -42.51 18.95 11.63
CA THR A 161 -43.39 17.77 11.70
C THR A 161 -43.26 16.83 10.50
N ASN A 162 -42.83 17.35 9.35
CA ASN A 162 -42.67 16.61 8.11
C ASN A 162 -41.25 16.72 7.54
N GLY A 163 -40.23 17.02 8.36
CA GLY A 163 -38.85 17.13 7.87
C GLY A 163 -37.88 17.97 8.69
N THR A 164 -36.71 18.26 8.10
CA THR A 164 -35.66 19.12 8.65
C THR A 164 -35.32 20.25 7.70
N ILE A 165 -35.06 21.44 8.24
CA ILE A 165 -34.42 22.56 7.53
C ILE A 165 -32.97 22.75 8.01
N HIS A 166 -32.06 22.94 7.05
CA HIS A 166 -30.70 23.42 7.25
C HIS A 166 -30.55 24.76 6.53
N ILE A 167 -30.27 25.85 7.24
CA ILE A 167 -30.09 27.17 6.60
C ILE A 167 -28.71 27.23 5.98
N ILE A 168 -28.62 27.66 4.72
CA ILE A 168 -27.38 27.76 3.95
C ILE A 168 -27.10 29.21 3.47
N ASP A 169 -25.84 29.49 3.16
CA ASP A 169 -25.35 30.82 2.78
C ASP A 169 -25.34 31.12 1.28
N ALA A 170 -25.73 30.18 0.42
CA ALA A 170 -25.82 30.36 -1.02
C ALA A 170 -27.06 29.64 -1.60
N VAL A 171 -27.58 30.11 -2.73
CA VAL A 171 -28.56 29.35 -3.52
C VAL A 171 -27.82 28.32 -4.35
N ILE A 172 -28.15 27.05 -4.19
CA ILE A 172 -27.71 25.94 -5.02
C ILE A 172 -28.39 26.07 -6.39
N GLY A 173 -27.70 26.74 -7.33
CA GLY A 173 -28.19 26.97 -8.68
C GLY A 173 -28.38 25.69 -9.49
N LEU A 174 -29.04 25.81 -10.64
CA LEU A 174 -29.11 24.78 -11.68
C LEU A 174 -28.03 25.05 -12.72
N PRO A 175 -26.76 24.82 -12.40
CA PRO A 175 -25.94 24.05 -13.33
C PRO A 175 -24.81 23.30 -12.64
N THR A 176 -24.73 21.99 -12.84
CA THR A 176 -23.52 21.23 -12.56
C THR A 176 -23.18 20.50 -13.83
N THR A 177 -22.40 21.16 -14.69
CA THR A 177 -21.65 20.40 -15.69
C THR A 177 -20.87 19.31 -14.94
N PRO A 178 -20.66 18.12 -15.49
CA PRO A 178 -19.82 17.09 -14.88
C PRO A 178 -18.44 17.62 -14.46
N VAL A 179 -17.94 18.68 -15.11
CA VAL A 179 -16.70 19.37 -14.74
C VAL A 179 -16.75 19.91 -13.29
N THR A 180 -17.88 20.47 -12.86
CA THR A 180 -18.03 20.95 -11.48
C THR A 180 -17.92 19.78 -10.50
N PHE A 181 -18.57 18.65 -10.77
CA PHE A 181 -18.45 17.45 -9.93
C PHE A 181 -17.01 16.98 -9.80
N VAL A 182 -16.30 16.88 -10.93
CA VAL A 182 -14.90 16.44 -10.95
C VAL A 182 -14.01 17.42 -10.17
N THR A 183 -14.18 18.73 -10.38
CA THR A 183 -13.30 19.76 -9.79
C THR A 183 -13.55 20.04 -8.31
N THR A 184 -14.75 19.76 -7.80
CA THR A 184 -15.07 19.96 -6.37
C THR A 184 -15.00 18.67 -5.55
N ASN A 185 -14.84 17.51 -6.18
CA ASN A 185 -14.73 16.23 -5.49
C ASN A 185 -13.26 15.95 -5.10
N PRO A 186 -12.91 15.90 -3.80
CA PRO A 186 -11.54 15.62 -3.38
C PRO A 186 -11.05 14.22 -3.79
N ASN A 187 -11.94 13.27 -4.11
CA ASN A 187 -11.58 11.91 -4.55
C ASN A 187 -11.38 11.79 -6.08
N LEU A 188 -11.57 12.89 -6.83
CA LEU A 188 -11.38 12.97 -8.29
C LEU A 188 -10.36 14.06 -8.66
N SER A 189 -9.46 14.40 -7.75
CA SER A 189 -8.50 15.50 -7.91
C SER A 189 -7.48 15.24 -9.04
N SER A 190 -7.12 13.97 -9.25
CA SER A 190 -6.28 13.48 -10.34
C SER A 190 -6.98 13.61 -11.68
N LEU A 191 -8.27 13.26 -11.75
CA LEU A 191 -9.08 13.46 -12.96
C LEU A 191 -9.18 14.96 -13.29
N ALA A 192 -9.42 15.82 -12.29
CA ALA A 192 -9.43 17.27 -12.49
C ALA A 192 -8.10 17.78 -13.05
N THR A 193 -6.98 17.27 -12.54
CA THR A 193 -5.63 17.61 -13.02
C THR A 193 -5.41 17.10 -14.45
N ALA A 194 -5.79 15.86 -14.74
CA ALA A 194 -5.69 15.25 -16.07
C ALA A 194 -6.47 16.05 -17.12
N LEU A 195 -7.69 16.49 -16.80
CA LEU A 195 -8.52 17.34 -17.68
C LEU A 195 -7.82 18.65 -18.06
N THR A 196 -7.05 19.24 -17.14
CA THR A 196 -6.28 20.47 -17.43
C THR A 196 -4.95 20.21 -18.13
N THR A 197 -4.33 19.06 -17.87
CA THR A 197 -3.04 18.65 -18.45
C THR A 197 -3.17 18.24 -19.91
N ALA A 198 -4.33 17.73 -20.32
CA ALA A 198 -4.66 17.31 -21.69
C ALA A 198 -4.84 18.48 -22.70
N THR A 199 -4.11 19.58 -22.55
CA THR A 199 -4.18 20.81 -23.37
C THR A 199 -2.90 20.98 -24.21
N PRO A 200 -2.96 21.56 -25.45
CA PRO A 200 -3.85 22.67 -25.85
C PRO A 200 -4.96 22.35 -26.86
N ASN A 201 -5.03 21.13 -27.41
CA ASN A 201 -5.96 20.81 -28.52
C ASN A 201 -7.29 20.16 -28.09
N ASN A 202 -7.49 19.93 -26.79
CA ASN A 202 -8.74 19.39 -26.28
C ASN A 202 -9.27 20.27 -25.14
N ASP A 203 -10.37 20.97 -25.40
CA ASP A 203 -11.11 21.69 -24.38
C ASP A 203 -12.21 20.77 -23.85
N PHE A 204 -11.81 19.74 -23.09
CA PHE A 204 -12.74 18.81 -22.46
C PHE A 204 -13.72 19.52 -21.55
N VAL A 205 -13.26 20.57 -20.86
CA VAL A 205 -14.10 21.36 -19.98
C VAL A 205 -15.26 21.96 -20.78
N THR A 206 -15.00 22.58 -21.93
CA THR A 206 -16.10 23.08 -22.79
C THR A 206 -16.93 21.95 -23.40
N THR A 207 -16.32 20.84 -23.80
CA THR A 207 -17.02 19.69 -24.39
C THR A 207 -18.03 19.10 -23.41
N LEU A 208 -17.59 18.82 -22.19
CA LEU A 208 -18.41 18.26 -21.11
C LEU A 208 -19.37 19.28 -20.49
N SER A 209 -19.15 20.57 -20.76
CA SER A 209 -20.10 21.64 -20.43
C SER A 209 -21.13 21.90 -21.53
N GLY A 210 -21.01 21.26 -22.68
CA GLY A 210 -21.92 21.39 -23.82
C GLY A 210 -23.25 20.66 -23.66
N ASP A 211 -24.03 20.64 -24.73
CA ASP A 211 -25.32 19.95 -24.79
C ASP A 211 -25.11 18.43 -24.68
N GLY A 212 -25.54 17.85 -23.56
CA GLY A 212 -25.57 16.39 -23.35
C GLY A 212 -26.80 15.72 -23.99
N PRO A 213 -27.17 14.50 -23.55
CA PRO A 213 -26.65 13.80 -22.38
C PRO A 213 -25.28 13.14 -22.60
N PHE A 214 -24.53 13.00 -21.50
CA PHE A 214 -23.29 12.22 -21.44
C PHE A 214 -23.39 11.12 -20.36
N THR A 215 -22.63 10.05 -20.55
CA THR A 215 -22.24 9.14 -19.46
C THR A 215 -20.73 9.26 -19.28
N ILE A 216 -20.27 9.49 -18.05
CA ILE A 216 -18.86 9.71 -17.75
C ILE A 216 -18.40 8.66 -16.77
N LEU A 217 -17.38 7.90 -17.16
CA LEU A 217 -16.71 6.91 -16.33
C LEU A 217 -15.53 7.63 -15.70
N ALA A 218 -15.65 8.09 -14.46
CA ALA A 218 -14.66 8.96 -13.82
C ALA A 218 -13.66 8.13 -12.98
N PRO A 219 -12.40 7.96 -13.39
CA PRO A 219 -11.42 7.24 -12.59
C PRO A 219 -11.14 7.98 -11.29
N THR A 220 -11.06 7.24 -10.18
CA THR A 220 -10.67 7.77 -8.88
C THR A 220 -9.20 8.15 -8.83
N ASP A 221 -8.80 8.86 -7.77
CA ASP A 221 -7.39 9.17 -7.51
C ASP A 221 -6.53 7.92 -7.38
N ASP A 222 -7.04 6.85 -6.74
CA ASP A 222 -6.36 5.56 -6.64
C ASP A 222 -6.17 4.92 -8.03
N ALA A 223 -7.18 5.02 -8.91
CA ALA A 223 -7.09 4.50 -10.28
C ALA A 223 -5.96 5.17 -11.09
N PHE A 224 -5.81 6.49 -10.96
CA PHE A 224 -4.71 7.21 -11.59
C PHE A 224 -3.36 6.90 -10.95
N ALA A 225 -3.30 6.74 -9.63
CA ALA A 225 -2.08 6.33 -8.95
C ALA A 225 -1.60 4.94 -9.41
N GLU A 226 -2.53 4.00 -9.61
CA GLU A 226 -2.21 2.68 -10.17
C GLU A 226 -1.70 2.79 -11.62
N LEU A 227 -2.37 3.56 -12.48
CA LEU A 227 -1.89 3.77 -13.85
C LEU A 227 -0.47 4.37 -13.86
N LEU A 228 -0.22 5.45 -13.12
CA LEU A 228 1.09 6.10 -13.06
C LEU A 228 2.16 5.15 -12.51
N GLY A 229 1.84 4.37 -11.47
CA GLY A 229 2.75 3.34 -10.92
C GLY A 229 3.11 2.24 -11.93
N ARG A 230 2.28 2.03 -12.97
CA ARG A 230 2.54 1.12 -14.08
C ARG A 230 3.32 1.77 -15.23
N LEU A 231 3.57 3.07 -15.22
CA LEU A 231 4.26 3.77 -16.31
C LEU A 231 5.72 4.06 -15.94
N ASP A 232 6.65 3.48 -16.68
CA ASP A 232 8.07 3.73 -16.46
C ASP A 232 8.46 5.18 -16.74
N GLY A 233 8.91 5.90 -15.71
CA GLY A 233 9.35 7.28 -15.83
C GLY A 233 8.21 8.32 -15.76
N PHE A 234 7.04 7.94 -15.25
CA PHE A 234 5.93 8.85 -14.95
C PHE A 234 5.66 8.84 -13.45
N ASP A 235 6.11 9.87 -12.75
CA ASP A 235 5.85 10.07 -11.31
C ASP A 235 4.60 10.92 -11.09
N SER A 236 4.19 11.71 -12.10
CA SER A 236 3.04 12.61 -12.00
C SER A 236 2.48 13.01 -13.36
N PHE A 237 1.38 13.78 -13.37
CA PHE A 237 0.86 14.39 -14.59
C PHE A 237 1.82 15.38 -15.26
N ASP A 238 2.80 15.93 -14.53
CA ASP A 238 3.83 16.81 -15.10
C ASP A 238 4.74 16.06 -16.09
N ASP A 239 4.77 14.72 -16.06
CA ASP A 239 5.53 13.90 -17.01
C ASP A 239 4.82 13.78 -18.37
N PHE A 240 3.53 14.14 -18.46
CA PHE A 240 2.83 14.39 -19.72
C PHE A 240 3.20 15.77 -20.29
N ASN A 241 4.50 16.03 -20.44
CA ASN A 241 5.07 17.33 -20.80
C ASN A 241 5.31 17.53 -22.31
N THR A 242 4.93 16.57 -23.15
CA THR A 242 5.02 16.69 -24.61
C THR A 242 3.63 16.74 -25.23
N GLU A 243 3.49 17.43 -26.36
CA GLU A 243 2.21 17.51 -27.09
C GLU A 243 1.68 16.11 -27.46
N GLN A 244 2.57 15.15 -27.72
CA GLN A 244 2.23 13.76 -28.00
C GLN A 244 1.61 13.08 -26.77
N LEU A 245 2.24 13.21 -25.60
CA LEU A 245 1.72 12.65 -24.35
C LEU A 245 0.43 13.34 -23.91
N GLN A 246 0.30 14.65 -24.09
CA GLN A 246 -0.92 15.40 -23.79
C GLN A 246 -2.07 14.99 -24.73
N THR A 247 -1.78 14.73 -26.01
CA THR A 247 -2.76 14.19 -26.98
C THR A 247 -3.18 12.77 -26.63
N LEU A 248 -2.23 11.94 -26.17
CA LEU A 248 -2.52 10.60 -25.67
C LEU A 248 -3.41 10.64 -24.43
N LEU A 249 -3.09 11.49 -23.44
CA LEU A 249 -3.94 11.71 -22.27
C LEU A 249 -5.34 12.19 -22.68
N ALA A 250 -5.42 13.08 -23.67
CA ALA A 250 -6.70 13.52 -24.21
C ALA A 250 -7.48 12.37 -24.91
N THR A 251 -6.79 11.41 -25.52
CA THR A 251 -7.42 10.23 -26.14
C THR A 251 -7.96 9.29 -25.07
N ILE A 252 -7.18 9.06 -24.01
CA ILE A 252 -7.59 8.29 -22.82
C ILE A 252 -8.83 8.93 -22.18
N LEU A 253 -8.84 10.24 -21.96
CA LEU A 253 -9.99 10.93 -21.36
C LEU A 253 -11.25 10.89 -22.24
N GLN A 254 -11.12 10.87 -23.58
CA GLN A 254 -12.27 10.70 -24.49
C GLN A 254 -12.85 9.29 -24.40
N TYR A 255 -12.02 8.30 -24.12
CA TYR A 255 -12.44 6.91 -23.94
C TYR A 255 -13.27 6.69 -22.65
N HIS A 256 -13.23 7.65 -21.72
CA HIS A 256 -14.04 7.65 -20.49
C HIS A 256 -15.40 8.32 -20.63
N VAL A 257 -15.74 8.83 -21.82
CA VAL A 257 -16.98 9.59 -22.05
C VAL A 257 -17.80 8.86 -23.09
N VAL A 258 -19.09 8.72 -22.87
CA VAL A 258 -20.09 8.28 -23.87
C VAL A 258 -21.02 9.46 -24.14
N SER A 259 -21.24 9.77 -25.42
CA SER A 259 -22.08 10.89 -25.84
C SER A 259 -23.41 10.41 -26.40
N GLY A 260 -24.49 11.14 -26.14
CA GLY A 260 -25.82 10.87 -26.71
C GLY A 260 -26.72 10.04 -25.83
N ASP A 261 -26.16 9.40 -24.79
CA ASP A 261 -26.86 8.58 -23.82
C ASP A 261 -26.43 8.92 -22.38
N ALA A 262 -27.41 8.98 -21.47
CA ALA A 262 -27.22 9.08 -20.02
C ALA A 262 -27.60 7.73 -19.41
N GLU A 263 -26.64 6.81 -19.38
CA GLU A 263 -26.82 5.44 -18.93
C GLU A 263 -26.76 5.39 -17.40
N ALA A 264 -27.91 5.20 -16.76
CA ALA A 264 -27.97 4.90 -15.34
C ALA A 264 -27.51 3.45 -15.11
N SER A 265 -26.99 3.15 -13.92
CA SER A 265 -26.55 1.79 -13.57
C SER A 265 -27.66 0.75 -13.73
N ALA A 266 -28.91 1.15 -13.50
CA ALA A 266 -30.10 0.32 -13.64
C ALA A 266 -30.51 0.05 -15.11
N ASP A 267 -30.06 0.89 -16.04
CA ASP A 267 -30.34 0.76 -17.48
C ASP A 267 -29.28 -0.11 -18.18
N LEU A 268 -28.12 -0.29 -17.55
CA LEU A 268 -27.04 -1.12 -18.05
C LEU A 268 -27.38 -2.62 -17.99
N THR A 269 -27.00 -3.35 -19.04
CA THR A 269 -27.18 -4.81 -19.12
C THR A 269 -25.84 -5.53 -19.28
N ASN A 270 -25.75 -6.76 -18.76
CA ASN A 270 -24.55 -7.58 -18.92
C ASN A 270 -24.28 -7.85 -20.40
N GLU A 271 -23.02 -7.75 -20.82
CA GLU A 271 -22.56 -7.83 -22.22
C GLU A 271 -23.04 -6.68 -23.12
N GLN A 272 -23.61 -5.61 -22.56
CA GLN A 272 -23.90 -4.40 -23.33
C GLN A 272 -22.61 -3.80 -23.87
N VAL A 273 -22.64 -3.37 -25.13
CA VAL A 273 -21.55 -2.65 -25.77
C VAL A 273 -21.92 -1.18 -25.85
N ILE A 274 -21.04 -0.31 -25.34
CA ILE A 274 -21.21 1.15 -25.38
C ILE A 274 -20.05 1.77 -26.17
N THR A 275 -20.36 2.65 -27.12
CA THR A 275 -19.35 3.34 -27.92
C THR A 275 -18.94 4.63 -27.23
N THR A 276 -17.63 4.78 -27.00
CA THR A 276 -17.07 5.96 -26.34
C THR A 276 -16.95 7.15 -27.29
N LEU A 277 -16.67 8.34 -26.75
CA LEU A 277 -16.41 9.55 -27.50
C LEU A 277 -15.11 9.45 -28.31
N GLN A 278 -14.14 8.65 -27.84
CA GLN A 278 -12.93 8.32 -28.60
C GLN A 278 -13.26 7.46 -29.84
N GLY A 279 -14.32 6.64 -29.76
CA GLY A 279 -14.88 5.88 -30.88
C GLY A 279 -14.72 4.36 -30.76
N GLU A 280 -13.84 3.87 -29.89
CA GLU A 280 -13.77 2.46 -29.52
C GLU A 280 -14.90 2.10 -28.53
N ASP A 281 -15.23 0.81 -28.51
CA ASP A 281 -16.30 0.25 -27.68
C ASP A 281 -15.77 -0.21 -26.31
N LEU A 282 -16.62 -0.11 -25.29
CA LEU A 282 -16.47 -0.76 -23.99
C LEU A 282 -17.53 -1.85 -23.84
N THR A 283 -17.19 -2.95 -23.17
CA THR A 283 -18.17 -3.98 -22.80
C THR A 283 -18.52 -3.90 -21.33
N VAL A 284 -19.82 -3.85 -21.03
CA VAL A 284 -20.35 -3.88 -19.67
C VAL A 284 -20.36 -5.32 -19.16
N ARG A 285 -19.83 -5.52 -17.95
CA ARG A 285 -19.88 -6.80 -17.23
C ARG A 285 -20.55 -6.59 -15.88
N ILE A 286 -21.61 -7.36 -15.62
CA ILE A 286 -22.34 -7.37 -14.36
C ILE A 286 -22.19 -8.74 -13.71
N GLU A 287 -21.41 -8.79 -12.63
CA GLU A 287 -21.13 -10.02 -11.88
C GLU A 287 -21.33 -9.78 -10.39
N GLY A 288 -22.09 -10.66 -9.72
CA GLY A 288 -22.38 -10.49 -8.29
C GLY A 288 -23.16 -9.22 -7.92
N GLY A 289 -23.78 -8.54 -8.91
CA GLY A 289 -24.44 -7.25 -8.72
C GLY A 289 -23.52 -6.03 -8.83
N VAL A 290 -22.23 -6.24 -9.12
CA VAL A 290 -21.26 -5.17 -9.38
C VAL A 290 -21.20 -4.91 -10.88
N VAL A 291 -21.34 -3.64 -11.28
CA VAL A 291 -21.15 -3.18 -12.66
C VAL A 291 -19.67 -2.90 -12.88
N SER A 292 -19.12 -3.38 -14.00
CA SER A 292 -17.76 -3.10 -14.43
C SER A 292 -17.67 -2.91 -15.94
N PHE A 293 -16.62 -2.22 -16.40
CA PHE A 293 -16.36 -1.96 -17.81
C PHE A 293 -15.05 -2.63 -18.23
N LEU A 294 -15.06 -3.27 -19.40
CA LEU A 294 -13.89 -3.92 -20.00
C LEU A 294 -13.31 -3.01 -21.10
N ASP A 295 -12.04 -2.64 -20.95
CA ASP A 295 -11.24 -1.98 -21.97
C ASP A 295 -10.36 -3.00 -22.73
N ALA A 296 -9.27 -2.54 -23.35
CA ALA A 296 -8.31 -3.41 -24.03
C ALA A 296 -7.63 -4.44 -23.09
N ASP A 297 -7.53 -4.14 -21.79
CA ASP A 297 -6.99 -5.04 -20.77
C ASP A 297 -8.15 -5.80 -20.10
N ILE A 298 -8.58 -6.87 -20.78
CA ILE A 298 -9.73 -7.69 -20.38
C ILE A 298 -9.52 -8.47 -19.07
N GLU A 299 -8.29 -8.61 -18.58
CA GLU A 299 -7.99 -9.34 -17.34
C GLU A 299 -8.26 -8.50 -16.10
N GLN A 300 -8.25 -7.17 -16.23
CA GLN A 300 -8.50 -6.22 -15.14
C GLN A 300 -9.70 -5.30 -15.46
N PRO A 301 -10.92 -5.68 -15.05
CA PRO A 301 -12.12 -4.88 -15.28
C PRO A 301 -12.15 -3.61 -14.40
N ALA A 302 -12.65 -2.50 -14.94
CA ALA A 302 -12.89 -1.28 -14.17
C ALA A 302 -14.23 -1.37 -13.43
N ASN A 303 -14.23 -1.54 -12.11
CA ASN A 303 -15.44 -1.64 -11.31
C ASN A 303 -15.99 -0.25 -10.97
N VAL A 304 -17.31 -0.15 -10.95
CA VAL A 304 -17.99 1.06 -10.49
C VAL A 304 -17.96 1.11 -8.96
N ALA A 305 -17.22 2.08 -8.42
CA ALA A 305 -17.13 2.35 -6.99
C ALA A 305 -18.33 3.17 -6.48
N VAL A 306 -18.77 4.16 -7.27
CA VAL A 306 -19.96 4.98 -7.00
C VAL A 306 -20.72 5.16 -8.30
N ALA A 307 -21.98 4.73 -8.32
CA ALA A 307 -22.84 4.82 -9.50
C ALA A 307 -23.77 6.04 -9.42
N ASP A 308 -24.30 6.43 -10.58
CA ASP A 308 -25.47 7.32 -10.69
C ASP A 308 -25.29 8.70 -10.03
N ILE A 309 -24.11 9.32 -10.17
CA ILE A 309 -23.91 10.73 -9.80
C ILE A 309 -24.51 11.59 -10.92
N VAL A 310 -25.72 12.11 -10.69
CA VAL A 310 -26.51 12.78 -11.74
C VAL A 310 -26.20 14.26 -11.80
N ALA A 311 -25.75 14.69 -12.97
CA ALA A 311 -25.52 16.06 -13.37
C ALA A 311 -26.68 16.60 -14.24
N SER A 312 -26.65 17.90 -14.58
CA SER A 312 -27.68 18.48 -15.45
C SER A 312 -27.63 17.94 -16.89
N ASN A 313 -26.45 17.58 -17.38
CA ASN A 313 -26.21 17.09 -18.74
C ASN A 313 -25.45 15.76 -18.79
N ALA A 314 -25.19 15.11 -17.65
CA ALA A 314 -24.46 13.85 -17.59
C ALA A 314 -24.90 12.94 -16.42
N ILE A 315 -24.61 11.65 -16.54
CA ILE A 315 -24.52 10.73 -15.41
C ILE A 315 -23.05 10.33 -15.24
N VAL A 316 -22.51 10.42 -14.03
CA VAL A 316 -21.13 10.07 -13.72
C VAL A 316 -21.09 8.80 -12.89
N HIS A 317 -20.25 7.85 -13.28
CA HIS A 317 -19.92 6.64 -12.54
C HIS A 317 -18.45 6.70 -12.14
N ALA A 318 -18.14 6.75 -10.85
CA ALA A 318 -16.77 6.69 -10.39
C ALA A 318 -16.25 5.25 -10.53
N ILE A 319 -15.08 5.07 -11.14
CA ILE A 319 -14.49 3.75 -11.42
C ILE A 319 -13.10 3.62 -10.81
N ASP A 320 -12.73 2.38 -10.44
CA ASP A 320 -11.47 2.06 -9.75
C ASP A 320 -10.27 1.81 -10.68
N LYS A 321 -10.43 1.99 -12.00
CA LYS A 321 -9.37 1.82 -13.01
C LYS A 321 -9.45 2.91 -14.07
N VAL A 322 -8.30 3.38 -14.57
CA VAL A 322 -8.26 4.21 -15.79
C VAL A 322 -8.41 3.31 -17.01
N LEU A 323 -9.45 3.52 -17.80
CA LEU A 323 -9.73 2.79 -19.03
C LEU A 323 -8.74 3.21 -20.13
N LEU A 324 -8.09 2.23 -20.76
CA LEU A 324 -7.13 2.48 -21.84
C LEU A 324 -7.69 1.97 -23.18
N PRO A 325 -7.88 2.84 -24.20
CA PRO A 325 -8.16 2.40 -25.55
C PRO A 325 -6.96 1.66 -26.14
N GLN A 326 -7.16 0.83 -27.17
CA GLN A 326 -6.07 0.03 -27.75
C GLN A 326 -4.93 0.92 -28.27
N GLU A 327 -5.25 2.07 -28.87
CA GLU A 327 -4.23 3.03 -29.31
C GLU A 327 -3.35 3.54 -28.15
N ALA A 328 -3.92 3.71 -26.95
CA ALA A 328 -3.15 4.12 -25.79
C ALA A 328 -2.24 2.99 -25.29
N VAL A 329 -2.73 1.75 -25.27
CA VAL A 329 -1.91 0.58 -24.94
C VAL A 329 -0.72 0.48 -25.90
N ASP A 330 -0.95 0.62 -27.20
CA ASP A 330 0.09 0.57 -28.23
C ASP A 330 1.08 1.75 -28.09
N ALA A 331 0.59 2.96 -27.81
CA ALA A 331 1.42 4.15 -27.63
C ALA A 331 2.28 4.10 -26.35
N LEU A 332 1.80 3.38 -25.33
CA LEU A 332 2.50 3.17 -24.06
C LEU A 332 3.34 1.89 -24.06
N GLU A 333 3.41 1.15 -25.17
CA GLU A 333 4.22 -0.06 -25.28
C GLU A 333 5.70 0.24 -24.94
N GLY A 334 6.27 -0.55 -24.03
CA GLY A 334 7.64 -0.35 -23.54
C GLY A 334 7.80 0.72 -22.46
N VAL A 335 6.74 1.46 -22.14
CA VAL A 335 6.62 2.33 -20.96
C VAL A 335 5.70 1.67 -19.92
N LEU A 336 4.64 0.99 -20.36
CA LEU A 336 3.74 0.20 -19.51
C LEU A 336 4.49 -1.01 -18.95
N LEU A 337 4.76 -0.99 -17.64
CA LEU A 337 5.41 -2.05 -16.91
C LEU A 337 4.48 -3.26 -16.78
N SER A 338 4.99 -4.43 -17.13
CA SER A 338 4.33 -5.71 -16.88
C SER A 338 4.65 -6.22 -15.47
N SER A 339 3.82 -7.11 -14.91
CA SER A 339 4.14 -7.75 -13.63
C SER A 339 5.38 -8.63 -13.76
N ILE A 340 6.04 -8.95 -12.63
CA ILE A 340 7.17 -9.89 -12.62
C ILE A 340 6.80 -11.23 -13.26
N THR A 341 5.56 -11.70 -13.04
CA THR A 341 5.08 -12.97 -13.58
C THR A 341 4.93 -12.90 -15.10
N ASP A 342 4.39 -11.80 -15.62
CA ASP A 342 4.20 -11.61 -17.06
C ASP A 342 5.55 -11.44 -17.77
N ILE A 343 6.51 -10.74 -17.15
CA ILE A 343 7.89 -10.66 -17.65
C ILE A 343 8.49 -12.06 -17.78
N ALA A 344 8.32 -12.92 -16.77
CA ALA A 344 8.83 -14.28 -16.81
C ALA A 344 8.17 -15.12 -17.92
N ILE A 345 6.85 -14.99 -18.12
CA ILE A 345 6.10 -15.67 -19.19
C ILE A 345 6.53 -15.18 -20.58
N ALA A 346 6.69 -13.86 -20.74
CA ALA A 346 7.06 -13.23 -22.01
C ALA A 346 8.54 -13.44 -22.38
N THR A 347 9.37 -13.92 -21.46
CA THR A 347 10.81 -14.13 -21.67
C THR A 347 11.12 -15.60 -21.99
N PRO A 348 11.43 -15.97 -23.24
CA PRO A 348 11.62 -17.38 -23.61
C PRO A 348 12.73 -18.11 -22.83
N ALA A 349 13.75 -17.39 -22.36
CA ALA A 349 14.87 -17.95 -21.60
C ALA A 349 14.55 -18.25 -20.11
N LEU A 350 13.33 -17.92 -19.66
CA LEU A 350 12.83 -18.15 -18.30
C LEU A 350 11.70 -19.19 -18.27
N SER A 351 11.53 -19.99 -19.33
CA SER A 351 10.43 -20.96 -19.44
C SER A 351 10.44 -22.01 -18.32
N ASN A 352 11.62 -22.43 -17.85
CA ASN A 352 11.78 -23.32 -16.70
C ASN A 352 11.46 -22.64 -15.37
N LEU A 353 11.66 -21.33 -15.23
CA LEU A 353 11.21 -20.59 -14.06
C LEU A 353 9.67 -20.61 -13.98
N VAL A 354 8.98 -20.36 -15.10
CA VAL A 354 7.53 -20.46 -15.17
C VAL A 354 7.05 -21.89 -14.85
N ALA A 355 7.70 -22.90 -15.42
CA ALA A 355 7.39 -24.30 -15.11
C ALA A 355 7.65 -24.65 -13.63
N ALA A 356 8.72 -24.11 -13.03
CA ALA A 356 9.04 -24.29 -11.62
C ALA A 356 8.01 -23.61 -10.71
N LEU A 357 7.55 -22.41 -11.07
CA LEU A 357 6.47 -21.70 -10.36
C LEU A 357 5.14 -22.48 -10.40
N VAL A 358 4.84 -23.16 -11.51
CA VAL A 358 3.67 -24.05 -11.63
C VAL A 358 3.85 -25.35 -10.82
N ALA A 359 5.07 -25.91 -10.81
CA ALA A 359 5.38 -27.16 -10.09
C ALA A 359 5.48 -26.96 -8.57
N ALA A 360 5.94 -25.79 -8.13
CA ALA A 360 5.86 -25.36 -6.73
C ALA A 360 4.38 -25.15 -6.39
N ASN A 361 3.75 -26.17 -5.82
CA ASN A 361 2.32 -26.23 -5.55
C ASN A 361 1.89 -25.32 -4.37
N GLY A 362 2.26 -24.04 -4.41
CA GLY A 362 2.13 -23.10 -3.30
C GLY A 362 1.81 -21.68 -3.74
N GLU A 363 1.58 -20.83 -2.74
CA GLU A 363 1.18 -19.43 -2.86
C GLU A 363 2.23 -18.53 -3.54
N LEU A 364 3.32 -19.04 -4.09
CA LEU A 364 4.40 -18.23 -4.64
C LEU A 364 4.01 -17.44 -5.90
N PRO A 365 3.29 -18.00 -6.89
CA PRO A 365 2.74 -17.20 -7.99
C PRO A 365 1.67 -16.20 -7.53
N THR A 366 1.09 -16.37 -6.34
CA THR A 366 0.22 -15.34 -5.72
C THR A 366 1.03 -14.30 -4.95
N VAL A 367 2.12 -14.68 -4.27
CA VAL A 367 3.06 -13.76 -3.61
C VAL A 367 3.72 -12.85 -4.64
N LEU A 368 4.23 -13.40 -5.75
CA LEU A 368 4.85 -12.65 -6.86
C LEU A 368 3.84 -11.93 -7.75
N ARG A 369 2.54 -12.12 -7.53
CA ARG A 369 1.44 -11.31 -8.10
C ARG A 369 0.90 -10.28 -7.11
N GLY A 370 1.26 -10.35 -5.83
CA GLY A 370 0.89 -9.34 -4.85
C GLY A 370 1.56 -8.00 -5.15
N ASP A 371 1.15 -6.98 -4.40
CA ASP A 371 1.47 -5.57 -4.66
C ASP A 371 2.99 -5.26 -4.62
N GLY A 372 3.79 -6.11 -3.99
CA GLY A 372 5.24 -5.92 -3.87
C GLY A 372 5.59 -4.65 -3.07
N PRO A 373 6.72 -3.98 -3.39
CA PRO A 373 7.67 -4.30 -4.44
C PRO A 373 8.60 -5.47 -4.08
N PHE A 374 8.97 -6.27 -5.08
CA PHE A 374 9.93 -7.39 -4.94
C PHE A 374 11.18 -7.23 -5.82
N THR A 375 12.27 -7.84 -5.40
CA THR A 375 13.46 -8.09 -6.22
C THR A 375 13.54 -9.58 -6.49
N VAL A 376 13.40 -9.99 -7.75
CA VAL A 376 13.46 -11.39 -8.17
C VAL A 376 14.72 -11.66 -8.97
N PHE A 377 15.56 -12.55 -8.46
CA PHE A 377 16.72 -13.08 -9.17
C PHE A 377 16.28 -14.25 -10.06
N ALA A 378 15.81 -13.99 -11.28
CA ALA A 378 15.22 -14.99 -12.17
C ALA A 378 16.26 -15.90 -12.85
N PRO A 379 16.32 -17.21 -12.53
CA PRO A 379 17.30 -18.11 -13.14
C PRO A 379 16.92 -18.45 -14.57
N THR A 380 17.92 -18.46 -15.46
CA THR A 380 17.74 -18.92 -16.85
C THR A 380 17.43 -20.42 -16.95
N ASP A 381 16.91 -20.85 -18.09
CA ASP A 381 16.69 -22.27 -18.38
C ASP A 381 17.97 -23.12 -18.28
N ALA A 382 19.12 -22.55 -18.65
CA ALA A 382 20.43 -23.18 -18.50
C ALA A 382 20.83 -23.35 -17.02
N ALA A 383 20.43 -22.41 -16.16
CA ALA A 383 20.65 -22.49 -14.73
C ALA A 383 19.82 -23.63 -14.11
N PHE A 384 18.53 -23.74 -14.46
CA PHE A 384 17.68 -24.85 -14.00
C PHE A 384 18.18 -26.21 -14.46
N LYS A 385 18.62 -26.32 -15.73
CA LYS A 385 19.22 -27.56 -16.23
C LYS A 385 20.41 -27.98 -15.38
N ALA A 386 21.31 -27.04 -15.09
CA ALA A 386 22.48 -27.33 -14.26
C ALA A 386 22.11 -27.70 -12.82
N PHE A 387 21.09 -27.06 -12.25
CA PHE A 387 20.58 -27.39 -10.93
C PHE A 387 20.03 -28.82 -10.87
N LEU A 388 19.23 -29.22 -11.85
CA LEU A 388 18.70 -30.59 -11.93
C LEU A 388 19.83 -31.62 -12.08
N GLU A 389 20.79 -31.37 -12.98
CA GLU A 389 21.95 -32.23 -13.18
C GLU A 389 22.83 -32.35 -11.92
N ALA A 390 23.02 -31.26 -11.17
CA ALA A 390 23.83 -31.26 -9.96
C ALA A 390 23.18 -31.96 -8.76
N ASN A 391 21.86 -32.14 -8.79
CA ASN A 391 21.09 -32.78 -7.71
C ASN A 391 20.46 -34.11 -8.14
N ASP A 392 20.93 -34.70 -9.25
CA ASP A 392 20.46 -35.98 -9.79
C ASP A 392 18.93 -36.05 -10.05
N PHE A 393 18.31 -34.92 -10.36
CA PHE A 393 16.90 -34.84 -10.78
C PHE A 393 16.78 -34.91 -12.31
N ALA A 394 15.83 -35.70 -12.82
CA ALA A 394 15.61 -35.80 -14.27
C ALA A 394 14.76 -34.64 -14.81
N THR A 395 13.80 -34.16 -14.02
CA THR A 395 12.85 -33.10 -14.35
C THR A 395 12.53 -32.25 -13.12
N LEU A 396 11.93 -31.08 -13.32
CA LEU A 396 11.44 -30.24 -12.22
C LEU A 396 10.41 -30.95 -11.32
N GLY A 397 9.66 -31.91 -11.87
CA GLY A 397 8.68 -32.70 -11.10
C GLY A 397 9.31 -33.72 -10.15
N ASP A 398 10.61 -34.00 -10.29
CA ASP A 398 11.34 -34.88 -9.37
C ASP A 398 11.86 -34.13 -8.13
N VAL A 399 11.84 -32.79 -8.17
CA VAL A 399 12.22 -31.95 -7.03
C VAL A 399 11.08 -31.96 -6.01
N PRO A 400 11.34 -32.28 -4.72
CA PRO A 400 10.31 -32.17 -3.68
C PRO A 400 9.70 -30.76 -3.66
N VAL A 401 8.38 -30.67 -3.57
CA VAL A 401 7.63 -29.41 -3.73
C VAL A 401 8.02 -28.37 -2.68
N ASP A 402 8.21 -28.80 -1.43
CA ASP A 402 8.67 -27.98 -0.31
C ASP A 402 10.08 -27.42 -0.56
N VAL A 403 10.99 -28.26 -1.06
CA VAL A 403 12.35 -27.86 -1.45
C VAL A 403 12.30 -26.87 -2.60
N LEU A 404 11.53 -27.15 -3.66
CA LEU A 404 11.40 -26.26 -4.81
C LEU A 404 10.82 -24.89 -4.40
N THR A 405 9.80 -24.89 -3.53
CA THR A 405 9.18 -23.66 -3.02
C THR A 405 10.19 -22.81 -2.25
N ASN A 406 10.94 -23.39 -1.32
CA ASN A 406 11.97 -22.67 -0.57
C ASN A 406 13.12 -22.19 -1.48
N VAL A 407 13.55 -23.01 -2.44
CA VAL A 407 14.55 -22.59 -3.43
C VAL A 407 14.06 -21.37 -4.20
N LEU A 408 12.81 -21.36 -4.70
CA LEU A 408 12.28 -20.22 -5.42
C LEU A 408 12.12 -18.97 -4.52
N LEU A 409 11.64 -19.13 -3.28
CA LEU A 409 11.58 -18.05 -2.30
C LEU A 409 12.97 -17.45 -1.97
N ASN A 410 14.02 -18.26 -2.04
CA ASN A 410 15.40 -17.81 -1.85
C ASN A 410 15.91 -16.93 -3.01
N HIS A 411 15.19 -16.86 -4.13
CA HIS A 411 15.46 -15.92 -5.22
C HIS A 411 14.72 -14.60 -5.07
N VAL A 412 13.92 -14.43 -4.01
CA VAL A 412 13.09 -13.25 -3.79
C VAL A 412 13.58 -12.49 -2.57
N VAL A 413 13.79 -11.18 -2.73
CA VAL A 413 14.10 -10.23 -1.66
C VAL A 413 13.06 -9.11 -1.70
N SER A 414 12.66 -8.60 -0.54
CA SER A 414 11.70 -7.50 -0.46
C SER A 414 12.29 -6.18 -0.96
N GLY A 415 11.45 -5.31 -1.52
CA GLY A 415 11.87 -4.02 -2.09
C GLY A 415 12.18 -4.11 -3.58
N ALA A 416 12.09 -2.99 -4.29
CA ALA A 416 12.61 -2.84 -5.65
C ALA A 416 14.08 -2.39 -5.55
N ASN A 417 15.02 -3.33 -5.61
CA ASN A 417 16.45 -3.06 -5.49
C ASN A 417 17.11 -3.17 -6.86
N PHE A 418 17.42 -2.03 -7.48
CA PHE A 418 18.19 -2.01 -8.71
C PHE A 418 19.65 -2.40 -8.43
N SER A 419 20.37 -2.80 -9.46
CA SER A 419 21.77 -3.23 -9.36
C SER A 419 22.67 -2.17 -8.74
N THR A 420 22.31 -0.89 -8.91
CA THR A 420 22.97 0.27 -8.31
C THR A 420 22.62 0.51 -6.84
N ASP A 421 21.49 -0.03 -6.36
CA ASP A 421 21.04 0.09 -4.97
C ASP A 421 21.62 -1.03 -4.10
N LEU A 422 22.01 -2.14 -4.73
CA LEU A 422 22.63 -3.26 -4.06
C LEU A 422 24.02 -2.89 -3.51
N THR A 423 24.28 -3.31 -2.27
CA THR A 423 25.57 -3.13 -1.61
C THR A 423 26.16 -4.48 -1.21
N THR A 424 27.48 -4.53 -1.03
CA THR A 424 28.14 -5.75 -0.55
C THR A 424 27.75 -6.01 0.91
N GLY A 425 27.13 -7.14 1.19
CA GLY A 425 26.60 -7.47 2.51
C GLY A 425 25.57 -8.60 2.49
N TYR A 426 24.94 -8.84 3.63
CA TYR A 426 23.86 -9.81 3.75
C TYR A 426 22.50 -9.14 3.67
N VAL A 427 21.57 -9.76 2.95
CA VAL A 427 20.14 -9.41 2.91
C VAL A 427 19.30 -10.62 3.30
N SER A 428 18.07 -10.41 3.76
CA SER A 428 17.13 -11.50 4.02
C SER A 428 16.34 -11.83 2.75
N THR A 429 16.20 -13.12 2.46
CA THR A 429 15.32 -13.63 1.40
C THR A 429 13.94 -13.95 1.96
N LEU A 430 12.98 -14.26 1.08
CA LEU A 430 11.67 -14.76 1.51
C LEU A 430 11.69 -16.26 1.87
N SER A 431 12.81 -16.98 1.64
CA SER A 431 12.93 -18.38 2.07
C SER A 431 13.14 -18.43 3.57
N THR A 432 12.56 -19.44 4.22
CA THR A 432 12.70 -19.65 5.65
C THR A 432 13.36 -21.00 5.95
N SER A 433 13.85 -21.16 7.19
CA SER A 433 14.42 -22.41 7.68
C SER A 433 14.15 -22.62 9.17
N GLY A 434 14.19 -23.89 9.58
CA GLY A 434 13.99 -24.29 10.97
C GLY A 434 12.53 -24.19 11.45
N PRO A 435 12.26 -24.63 12.68
CA PRO A 435 10.90 -24.69 13.25
C PRO A 435 10.28 -23.32 13.50
N GLU A 436 11.09 -22.27 13.58
CA GLU A 436 10.64 -20.87 13.77
C GLU A 436 10.46 -20.13 12.44
N GLU A 437 10.60 -20.82 11.30
CA GLU A 437 10.49 -20.24 9.95
C GLU A 437 11.33 -18.95 9.79
N THR A 438 12.58 -18.98 10.26
CA THR A 438 13.46 -17.81 10.17
C THR A 438 13.92 -17.59 8.73
N ALA A 439 13.81 -16.35 8.26
CA ALA A 439 14.29 -15.94 6.94
C ALA A 439 15.79 -16.25 6.75
N LEU A 440 16.13 -16.86 5.62
CA LEU A 440 17.50 -17.16 5.23
C LEU A 440 18.21 -15.89 4.74
N SER A 441 19.51 -15.81 5.03
CA SER A 441 20.36 -14.74 4.50
C SER A 441 20.89 -15.08 3.11
N MET A 442 21.08 -14.06 2.28
CA MET A 442 21.80 -14.10 1.02
C MET A 442 22.97 -13.12 1.09
N PHE A 443 24.17 -13.57 0.74
CA PHE A 443 25.32 -12.69 0.58
C PHE A 443 25.34 -12.09 -0.82
N ILE A 444 25.41 -10.77 -0.90
CA ILE A 444 25.59 -10.03 -2.14
C ILE A 444 27.00 -9.46 -2.15
N ASN A 445 27.73 -9.70 -3.23
CA ASN A 445 29.02 -9.08 -3.52
C ASN A 445 28.88 -8.23 -4.78
N THR A 446 29.27 -6.96 -4.68
CA THR A 446 29.15 -5.98 -5.78
C THR A 446 30.51 -5.55 -6.35
N ALA A 447 31.61 -6.19 -5.93
CA ALA A 447 32.97 -5.80 -6.34
C ALA A 447 33.20 -5.96 -7.85
N ASP A 448 32.67 -7.02 -8.46
CA ASP A 448 32.84 -7.36 -9.88
C ASP A 448 31.48 -7.72 -10.50
N GLY A 449 30.56 -6.75 -10.49
CA GLY A 449 29.14 -6.98 -10.77
C GLY A 449 28.43 -7.62 -9.58
N VAL A 450 27.15 -7.99 -9.74
CA VAL A 450 26.35 -8.58 -8.65
C VAL A 450 26.52 -10.09 -8.63
N VAL A 451 27.20 -10.58 -7.59
CA VAL A 451 27.43 -12.01 -7.32
C VAL A 451 26.72 -12.39 -6.02
N LEU A 452 25.84 -13.37 -6.11
CA LEU A 452 24.98 -13.85 -5.04
C LEU A 452 25.55 -15.16 -4.49
N ASN A 453 25.69 -15.27 -3.17
CA ASN A 453 26.19 -16.45 -2.46
C ASN A 453 27.51 -17.02 -3.04
N GLY A 454 28.43 -16.15 -3.47
CA GLY A 454 29.73 -16.57 -4.02
C GLY A 454 29.68 -17.13 -5.45
N GLY A 455 28.54 -16.99 -6.14
CA GLY A 455 28.36 -17.40 -7.52
C GLY A 455 28.10 -18.89 -7.71
N ARG A 456 27.96 -19.31 -8.98
CA ARG A 456 27.48 -20.65 -9.35
C ARG A 456 28.33 -21.81 -8.80
N ALA A 457 29.63 -21.60 -8.56
CA ALA A 457 30.50 -22.62 -7.98
C ALA A 457 30.21 -22.92 -6.49
N ASN A 458 29.49 -22.03 -5.81
CA ASN A 458 29.10 -22.14 -4.41
C ASN A 458 27.57 -22.18 -4.25
N SER A 459 26.87 -22.80 -5.22
CA SER A 459 25.40 -22.87 -5.27
C SER A 459 24.70 -21.50 -5.26
N GLY A 460 25.41 -20.44 -5.61
CA GLY A 460 24.87 -19.11 -5.80
C GLY A 460 24.64 -18.77 -7.27
N ALA A 461 24.69 -17.49 -7.61
CA ALA A 461 24.53 -17.04 -8.99
C ALA A 461 25.24 -15.71 -9.25
N THR A 462 25.37 -15.34 -10.52
CA THR A 462 25.80 -14.01 -10.95
C THR A 462 24.69 -13.40 -11.82
N VAL A 463 24.43 -12.11 -11.62
CA VAL A 463 23.48 -11.36 -12.46
C VAL A 463 24.05 -11.21 -13.87
N ALA A 464 23.30 -11.69 -14.85
CA ALA A 464 23.64 -11.63 -16.27
C ALA A 464 22.91 -10.49 -16.99
N THR A 465 21.68 -10.18 -16.58
CA THR A 465 20.91 -9.03 -17.05
C THR A 465 20.23 -8.42 -15.85
N ALA A 466 20.54 -7.16 -15.57
CA ALA A 466 20.02 -6.45 -14.41
C ALA A 466 18.86 -5.51 -14.79
N ASP A 467 18.14 -5.07 -13.77
CA ASP A 467 17.28 -3.88 -13.82
C ASP A 467 16.12 -3.97 -14.81
N ILE A 468 15.51 -5.16 -14.96
CA ILE A 468 14.25 -5.29 -15.69
C ILE A 468 13.13 -4.82 -14.76
N LYS A 469 12.62 -3.61 -15.00
CA LYS A 469 11.53 -3.02 -14.23
C LYS A 469 10.24 -3.81 -14.43
N ALA A 470 9.46 -3.92 -13.37
CA ALA A 470 8.16 -4.55 -13.33
C ALA A 470 7.18 -3.68 -12.53
N SER A 471 5.88 -3.81 -12.79
CA SER A 471 4.86 -3.04 -12.07
C SER A 471 4.84 -3.32 -10.56
N ASN A 472 5.29 -4.51 -10.15
CA ASN A 472 5.39 -4.92 -8.75
C ASN A 472 6.84 -5.20 -8.30
N GLY A 473 7.84 -4.59 -8.95
CA GLY A 473 9.23 -4.66 -8.49
C GLY A 473 10.30 -4.63 -9.60
N VAL A 474 11.34 -5.46 -9.44
CA VAL A 474 12.47 -5.56 -10.37
C VAL A 474 12.91 -7.01 -10.54
N VAL A 475 13.27 -7.37 -11.77
CA VAL A 475 13.81 -8.68 -12.12
C VAL A 475 15.29 -8.54 -12.54
N HIS A 476 16.13 -9.38 -11.95
CA HIS A 476 17.52 -9.59 -12.35
C HIS A 476 17.67 -11.01 -12.88
N VAL A 477 17.99 -11.18 -14.16
CA VAL A 477 18.24 -12.51 -14.74
C VAL A 477 19.59 -13.02 -14.26
N VAL A 478 19.62 -14.23 -13.69
CA VAL A 478 20.82 -14.84 -13.11
C VAL A 478 21.22 -16.15 -13.79
N ASN A 479 22.52 -16.44 -13.76
CA ASN A 479 23.11 -17.62 -14.42
C ASN A 479 23.11 -18.91 -13.57
N GLY A 480 22.50 -18.91 -12.39
CA GLY A 480 22.46 -20.02 -11.44
C GLY A 480 21.14 -20.06 -10.68
N VAL A 481 20.68 -21.26 -10.32
CA VAL A 481 19.64 -21.41 -9.31
C VAL A 481 20.34 -21.27 -7.95
N ILE A 482 19.98 -20.22 -7.21
CA ILE A 482 20.49 -19.92 -5.88
C ILE A 482 19.95 -20.97 -4.90
N GLY A 483 20.79 -21.94 -4.56
CA GLY A 483 20.50 -22.96 -3.58
C GLY A 483 20.39 -22.39 -2.16
N LEU A 484 19.84 -23.18 -1.26
CA LEU A 484 19.67 -22.81 0.14
C LEU A 484 21.03 -22.88 0.86
N PRO A 485 21.61 -21.76 1.31
CA PRO A 485 22.98 -21.74 1.81
C PRO A 485 23.08 -22.38 3.21
N ASN A 486 24.08 -23.23 3.41
CA ASN A 486 24.54 -23.63 4.74
C ASN A 486 25.63 -22.65 5.25
N VAL A 487 26.09 -22.82 6.50
CA VAL A 487 27.13 -21.93 7.07
C VAL A 487 28.45 -21.95 6.29
N VAL A 488 28.79 -23.06 5.62
CA VAL A 488 30.00 -23.16 4.78
C VAL A 488 29.84 -22.33 3.51
N ASN A 489 28.65 -22.36 2.88
CA ASN A 489 28.39 -21.52 1.71
C ASN A 489 28.55 -20.04 2.03
N HIS A 490 28.05 -19.57 3.18
CA HIS A 490 28.22 -18.19 3.63
C HIS A 490 29.67 -17.84 3.91
N ALA A 491 30.42 -18.74 4.54
CA ALA A 491 31.85 -18.56 4.78
C ALA A 491 32.64 -18.39 3.48
N ILE A 492 32.34 -19.18 2.44
CA ILE A 492 32.96 -19.09 1.12
C ILE A 492 32.55 -17.80 0.38
N ALA A 493 31.28 -17.41 0.50
CA ALA A 493 30.73 -16.26 -0.23
C ALA A 493 31.31 -14.92 0.24
N ASN A 494 31.59 -14.79 1.53
CA ASN A 494 32.06 -13.52 2.10
C ASN A 494 33.60 -13.39 2.03
N PRO A 495 34.13 -12.39 1.28
CA PRO A 495 35.57 -12.21 1.11
C PRO A 495 36.31 -11.84 2.42
N GLN A 496 35.60 -11.42 3.47
CA GLN A 496 36.19 -11.18 4.79
C GLN A 496 36.56 -12.47 5.53
N PHE A 497 36.20 -13.65 5.02
CA PHE A 497 36.46 -14.94 5.64
C PHE A 497 37.49 -15.80 4.91
N THR A 498 38.21 -15.27 3.93
CA THR A 498 39.20 -16.06 3.16
C THR A 498 40.25 -16.74 4.05
N THR A 499 40.70 -16.09 5.13
CA THR A 499 41.65 -16.69 6.09
C THR A 499 40.98 -17.76 6.93
N LEU A 500 39.72 -17.58 7.33
CA LEU A 500 38.93 -18.59 8.04
C LEU A 500 38.72 -19.83 7.18
N VAL A 501 38.30 -19.65 5.92
CA VAL A 501 38.11 -20.74 4.96
C VAL A 501 39.42 -21.50 4.75
N ASN A 502 40.55 -20.79 4.62
CA ASN A 502 41.87 -21.43 4.52
C ASN A 502 42.25 -22.19 5.80
N ALA A 503 41.90 -21.66 6.98
CA ALA A 503 42.15 -22.31 8.26
C ALA A 503 41.37 -23.63 8.41
N LEU A 504 40.09 -23.63 8.00
CA LEU A 504 39.18 -24.79 8.04
C LEU A 504 39.50 -25.86 7.00
N THR A 505 40.34 -25.56 6.00
CA THR A 505 40.63 -26.47 4.87
C THR A 505 42.11 -26.82 4.78
N THR A 506 42.95 -25.87 4.35
CA THR A 506 44.37 -26.12 4.05
C THR A 506 45.23 -26.26 5.30
N LEU A 507 44.91 -25.51 6.36
CA LEU A 507 45.75 -25.47 7.58
C LEU A 507 45.37 -26.53 8.62
N THR A 508 44.23 -27.22 8.45
CA THR A 508 43.77 -28.31 9.31
C THR A 508 43.35 -29.56 8.52
N PRO A 509 44.19 -30.07 7.60
CA PRO A 509 43.83 -31.17 6.70
C PRO A 509 43.48 -32.50 7.40
N ALA A 510 43.83 -32.69 8.67
CA ALA A 510 43.45 -33.87 9.46
C ALA A 510 41.98 -33.86 9.88
N THR A 511 41.31 -32.70 9.88
CA THR A 511 39.90 -32.54 10.25
C THR A 511 39.12 -31.98 9.07
N ASP A 512 38.12 -32.72 8.59
CA ASP A 512 37.26 -32.24 7.50
C ASP A 512 36.15 -31.30 8.03
N PHE A 513 36.55 -30.10 8.45
CA PHE A 513 35.62 -29.09 8.95
C PHE A 513 34.57 -28.70 7.90
N ALA A 514 34.96 -28.64 6.63
CA ALA A 514 34.04 -28.29 5.55
C ALA A 514 32.87 -29.29 5.47
N SER A 515 33.17 -30.59 5.49
CA SER A 515 32.11 -31.61 5.49
C SER A 515 31.30 -31.61 6.79
N ILE A 516 31.92 -31.37 7.96
CA ILE A 516 31.21 -31.33 9.25
C ILE A 516 30.23 -30.16 9.31
N LEU A 517 30.69 -28.96 8.95
CA LEU A 517 29.89 -27.73 9.04
C LEU A 517 28.88 -27.58 7.90
N ALA A 518 28.98 -28.37 6.84
CA ALA A 518 28.02 -28.37 5.74
C ALA A 518 26.79 -29.26 6.00
N ARG A 519 26.81 -30.13 7.02
CA ARG A 519 25.73 -31.09 7.29
C ARG A 519 24.42 -30.40 7.67
N THR A 520 23.32 -30.96 7.19
CA THR A 520 21.94 -30.51 7.49
C THR A 520 21.14 -31.54 8.29
N GLU A 521 21.64 -32.78 8.41
CA GLU A 521 20.96 -33.90 9.07
C GLU A 521 21.59 -34.33 10.42
N GLY A 522 20.74 -34.68 11.38
CA GLY A 522 21.09 -35.09 12.74
C GLY A 522 21.65 -36.50 12.89
N GLU A 523 22.00 -36.85 14.14
CA GLU A 523 22.38 -38.21 14.58
C GLU A 523 23.65 -38.80 13.92
N ASN A 524 24.62 -37.92 13.62
CA ASN A 524 25.90 -38.32 13.05
C ASN A 524 26.75 -39.18 14.00
N GLU A 525 27.65 -40.02 13.45
CA GLU A 525 28.51 -40.94 14.23
C GLU A 525 29.43 -40.22 15.23
N ASP A 526 29.76 -38.96 14.98
CA ASP A 526 30.58 -38.11 15.85
C ASP A 526 29.77 -37.44 16.98
N GLY A 527 28.45 -37.63 17.02
CA GLY A 527 27.57 -37.02 18.00
C GLY A 527 27.31 -35.52 17.78
N ILE A 528 27.80 -34.94 16.69
CA ILE A 528 27.59 -33.53 16.36
C ILE A 528 26.26 -33.38 15.60
N ASN A 529 25.30 -32.72 16.24
CA ASN A 529 24.00 -32.42 15.65
C ASN A 529 24.06 -31.07 14.89
N PRO A 530 23.70 -31.00 13.59
CA PRO A 530 23.62 -29.75 12.88
C PRO A 530 22.50 -28.87 13.44
N SER A 531 22.89 -27.62 13.61
CA SER A 531 22.20 -26.45 14.13
C SER A 531 23.34 -25.66 14.77
N PHE A 532 24.20 -25.12 13.92
CA PHE A 532 25.46 -24.52 14.35
C PHE A 532 25.24 -23.06 14.73
N THR A 533 25.86 -22.60 15.81
CA THR A 533 26.16 -21.18 15.98
C THR A 533 27.66 -21.01 15.76
N VAL A 534 28.01 -20.39 14.63
CA VAL A 534 29.40 -20.17 14.24
C VAL A 534 29.79 -18.73 14.52
N PHE A 535 30.78 -18.54 15.37
CA PHE A 535 31.41 -17.24 15.58
C PHE A 535 32.55 -17.10 14.57
N ALA A 536 32.34 -16.42 13.46
CA ALA A 536 33.29 -16.38 12.34
C ALA A 536 34.24 -15.18 12.43
N PRO A 537 35.53 -15.38 12.76
CA PRO A 537 36.52 -14.30 12.77
C PRO A 537 36.86 -13.83 11.35
N THR A 538 36.91 -12.51 11.18
CA THR A 538 37.31 -11.87 9.92
C THR A 538 38.80 -12.06 9.61
N ASN A 539 39.20 -11.77 8.38
CA ASN A 539 40.62 -11.74 7.97
C ASN A 539 41.46 -10.83 8.89
N SER A 540 40.92 -9.68 9.30
CA SER A 540 41.57 -8.75 10.22
C SER A 540 41.73 -9.34 11.62
N ALA A 541 40.77 -10.14 12.08
CA ALA A 541 40.85 -10.86 13.34
C ALA A 541 42.03 -11.85 13.36
N PHE A 542 42.21 -12.62 12.28
CA PHE A 542 43.37 -13.51 12.13
C PHE A 542 44.68 -12.73 12.00
N ALA A 543 44.69 -11.61 11.29
CA ALA A 543 45.87 -10.78 11.12
C ALA A 543 46.35 -10.12 12.44
N ALA A 544 45.48 -10.03 13.44
CA ALA A 544 45.80 -9.55 14.78
C ALA A 544 46.53 -10.59 15.65
N LEU A 545 46.58 -11.86 15.23
CA LEU A 545 47.38 -12.88 15.89
C LEU A 545 48.87 -12.69 15.57
N ASP A 546 49.75 -12.96 16.55
CA ASP A 546 51.20 -12.98 16.32
C ASP A 546 51.59 -13.97 15.20
N ALA A 547 50.94 -15.13 15.21
CA ALA A 547 51.00 -16.14 14.15
C ALA A 547 49.78 -17.07 14.23
N ILE A 548 49.33 -17.60 13.09
CA ILE A 548 48.36 -18.70 13.07
C ILE A 548 49.06 -19.95 13.63
N PRO A 549 48.50 -20.61 14.66
CA PRO A 549 49.15 -21.75 15.30
C PRO A 549 49.20 -22.98 14.38
N ALA A 550 50.04 -23.95 14.74
CA ALA A 550 50.10 -25.23 14.04
C ALA A 550 48.80 -26.03 14.21
N GLU A 551 48.54 -26.94 13.28
CA GLU A 551 47.30 -27.70 13.13
C GLU A 551 46.69 -28.22 14.45
N PRO A 552 47.41 -28.91 15.36
CA PRO A 552 46.78 -29.44 16.58
C PRO A 552 46.14 -28.37 17.46
N THR A 553 46.78 -27.20 17.58
CA THR A 553 46.27 -26.07 18.34
C THR A 553 45.21 -25.32 17.54
N LEU A 554 45.42 -25.16 16.23
CA LEU A 554 44.44 -24.50 15.35
C LEU A 554 43.11 -25.24 15.33
N THR A 555 43.11 -26.59 15.33
CA THR A 555 41.90 -27.40 15.39
C THR A 555 41.09 -27.10 16.67
N GLN A 556 41.73 -27.00 17.84
CA GLN A 556 41.03 -26.65 19.08
C GLN A 556 40.49 -25.21 19.03
N VAL A 557 41.28 -24.27 18.52
CA VAL A 557 40.84 -22.88 18.31
C VAL A 557 39.60 -22.84 17.41
N LEU A 558 39.58 -23.55 16.29
CA LEU A 558 38.43 -23.55 15.36
C LEU A 558 37.20 -24.23 15.97
N LEU A 559 37.36 -25.33 16.73
CA LEU A 559 36.25 -25.95 17.46
C LEU A 559 35.66 -25.01 18.53
N HIS A 560 36.49 -24.17 19.14
CA HIS A 560 36.04 -23.17 20.12
C HIS A 560 35.18 -22.06 19.48
N HIS A 561 35.18 -21.91 18.16
CA HIS A 561 34.33 -20.94 17.46
C HIS A 561 32.94 -21.47 17.10
N VAL A 562 32.63 -22.72 17.45
CA VAL A 562 31.39 -23.36 17.03
C VAL A 562 30.65 -23.89 18.24
N VAL A 563 29.37 -23.56 18.35
CA VAL A 563 28.42 -24.23 19.25
C VAL A 563 27.57 -25.16 18.39
N GLY A 564 27.48 -26.44 18.77
CA GLY A 564 26.67 -27.45 18.07
C GLY A 564 25.29 -27.62 18.69
N GLY A 565 24.32 -28.05 17.88
CA GLY A 565 22.95 -28.38 18.34
C GLY A 565 22.10 -27.19 18.78
N ALA A 566 22.54 -25.95 18.52
CA ALA A 566 21.81 -24.74 18.85
C ALA A 566 22.01 -23.64 17.78
N ASN A 567 20.91 -23.12 17.23
CA ASN A 567 20.85 -21.98 16.32
C ASN A 567 20.61 -20.69 17.13
N VAL A 568 21.61 -20.24 17.88
CA VAL A 568 21.50 -19.12 18.84
C VAL A 568 21.58 -17.80 18.09
N ARG A 569 20.42 -17.23 17.77
CA ARG A 569 20.29 -15.90 17.17
C ARG A 569 20.46 -14.78 18.20
N SER A 570 20.69 -13.57 17.73
CA SER A 570 20.80 -12.37 18.56
C SER A 570 19.57 -12.15 19.46
N THR A 571 18.39 -12.47 18.95
CA THR A 571 17.11 -12.39 19.69
C THR A 571 16.96 -13.45 20.77
N ALA A 572 17.78 -14.51 20.75
CA ALA A 572 17.82 -15.54 21.78
C ALA A 572 18.80 -15.21 22.92
N LEU A 573 19.59 -14.14 22.80
CA LEU A 573 20.50 -13.68 23.84
C LEU A 573 19.73 -13.00 24.98
N THR A 574 20.24 -13.13 26.21
CA THR A 574 19.71 -12.43 27.39
C THR A 574 19.81 -10.91 27.18
N PRO A 575 18.69 -10.17 27.17
CA PRO A 575 18.74 -8.71 27.10
C PRO A 575 19.39 -8.11 28.34
N ASP A 576 20.27 -7.13 28.16
CA ASP A 576 21.01 -6.45 29.24
C ASP A 576 21.73 -7.42 30.19
N GLY A 577 22.30 -8.49 29.62
CA GLY A 577 22.92 -9.55 30.42
C GLY A 577 23.77 -10.53 29.61
N ASP A 578 24.13 -11.60 30.30
CA ASP A 578 25.06 -12.61 29.81
C ASP A 578 24.30 -13.85 29.31
N THR A 579 24.82 -14.44 28.23
CA THR A 579 24.39 -15.72 27.68
C THR A 579 25.60 -16.64 27.61
N VAL A 580 25.53 -17.79 28.28
CA VAL A 580 26.63 -18.77 28.30
C VAL A 580 26.32 -19.89 27.30
N ALA A 581 27.32 -20.29 26.52
CA ALA A 581 27.22 -21.40 25.59
C ALA A 581 28.48 -22.28 25.64
N THR A 582 28.30 -23.59 25.52
CA THR A 582 29.41 -24.55 25.43
C THR A 582 29.78 -24.78 23.97
N THR A 583 31.05 -24.59 23.64
CA THR A 583 31.60 -24.77 22.30
C THR A 583 31.86 -26.25 22.00
N LEU A 584 32.12 -26.60 20.73
CA LEU A 584 32.52 -27.96 20.33
C LEU A 584 33.90 -28.37 20.89
N GLU A 585 34.71 -27.38 21.29
CA GLU A 585 35.96 -27.64 22.02
C GLU A 585 35.72 -28.00 23.50
N ASN A 586 34.50 -27.82 23.99
CA ASN A 586 33.98 -28.07 25.34
C ASN A 586 34.17 -26.93 26.35
N ASP A 587 34.92 -25.88 26.02
CA ASP A 587 34.91 -24.66 26.83
C ASP A 587 33.62 -23.85 26.68
N GLU A 588 33.27 -23.15 27.76
CA GLU A 588 32.22 -22.14 27.77
C GLU A 588 32.73 -20.81 27.20
N ILE A 589 31.86 -20.14 26.44
CA ILE A 589 31.96 -18.72 26.12
C ILE A 589 30.81 -17.97 26.76
N THR A 590 31.05 -16.70 27.08
CA THR A 590 30.00 -15.79 27.59
C THR A 590 29.79 -14.65 26.61
N ILE A 591 28.55 -14.47 26.17
CA ILE A 591 28.14 -13.42 25.24
C ILE A 591 27.35 -12.37 26.03
N THR A 592 27.82 -11.13 26.04
CA THR A 592 27.20 -10.02 26.78
C THR A 592 26.55 -9.04 25.81
N LEU A 593 25.26 -8.74 26.04
CA LEU A 593 24.48 -7.78 25.27
C LEU A 593 24.01 -6.62 26.18
N PRO A 594 24.14 -5.34 25.77
CA PRO A 594 24.82 -4.86 24.56
C PRO A 594 26.36 -4.97 24.68
N GLY A 595 27.03 -5.01 23.53
CA GLY A 595 28.48 -4.95 23.46
C GLY A 595 29.06 -3.58 23.77
N THR A 596 30.39 -3.50 23.85
CA THR A 596 31.12 -2.25 24.08
C THR A 596 31.53 -1.58 22.76
N GLY A 597 31.59 -0.24 22.77
CA GLY A 597 31.97 0.53 21.59
C GLY A 597 30.99 0.34 20.43
N ASP A 598 31.51 -0.08 19.28
CA ASP A 598 30.72 -0.33 18.07
C ASP A 598 30.27 -1.81 17.95
N ASN A 599 30.57 -2.65 18.94
CA ASN A 599 30.18 -4.05 18.93
C ASN A 599 28.68 -4.20 19.26
N ILE A 600 28.02 -5.12 18.58
CA ILE A 600 26.63 -5.49 18.88
C ILE A 600 26.58 -6.21 20.22
N ALA A 601 27.48 -7.17 20.44
CA ALA A 601 27.68 -7.91 21.68
C ALA A 601 29.19 -8.17 21.88
N ASP A 602 29.60 -8.34 23.13
CA ASP A 602 30.97 -8.76 23.46
C ASP A 602 31.00 -10.25 23.79
N VAL A 603 32.13 -10.89 23.50
CA VAL A 603 32.38 -12.29 23.84
C VAL A 603 33.56 -12.37 24.80
N GLN A 604 33.36 -13.09 25.90
CA GLN A 604 34.44 -13.64 26.71
C GLN A 604 34.74 -15.07 26.25
N ASP A 605 35.97 -15.31 25.79
CA ASP A 605 36.43 -16.65 25.37
C ASP A 605 36.89 -17.52 26.55
N GLY A 606 37.20 -18.80 26.27
CA GLY A 606 37.64 -19.75 27.30
C GLY A 606 38.93 -19.35 28.01
N SER A 607 39.82 -18.62 27.35
CA SER A 607 41.05 -18.08 27.96
C SER A 607 40.82 -16.85 28.84
N GLY A 608 39.59 -16.31 28.85
CA GLY A 608 39.17 -15.16 29.63
C GLY A 608 39.36 -13.81 28.93
N ASN A 609 39.74 -13.78 27.65
CA ASN A 609 39.79 -12.54 26.87
C ASN A 609 38.37 -12.03 26.70
N ASN A 610 38.15 -10.75 26.98
CA ASN A 610 36.83 -10.11 26.98
C ASN A 610 36.74 -8.89 26.05
N ASP A 611 37.70 -8.75 25.14
CA ASP A 611 37.81 -7.66 24.18
C ASP A 611 37.47 -8.10 22.75
N ILE A 612 36.67 -9.15 22.63
CA ILE A 612 36.21 -9.78 21.38
C ILE A 612 34.80 -9.28 21.08
N GLY A 613 34.63 -8.63 19.94
CA GLY A 613 33.36 -8.04 19.54
C GLY A 613 32.66 -8.81 18.43
N ILE A 614 31.35 -8.99 18.59
CA ILE A 614 30.44 -9.36 17.51
C ILE A 614 30.08 -8.10 16.72
N THR A 615 30.40 -8.10 15.44
CA THR A 615 30.27 -6.93 14.54
C THR A 615 29.14 -7.05 13.53
N ALA A 616 28.63 -8.26 13.30
CA ALA A 616 27.37 -8.52 12.62
C ALA A 616 26.79 -9.82 13.18
N VAL A 617 25.46 -9.89 13.23
CA VAL A 617 24.71 -11.01 13.81
C VAL A 617 23.75 -11.60 12.79
N ASP A 618 23.23 -12.79 13.09
CA ASP A 618 22.06 -13.36 12.43
C ASP A 618 22.22 -13.61 10.92
N VAL A 619 23.43 -13.97 10.48
CA VAL A 619 23.61 -14.51 9.13
C VAL A 619 23.06 -15.94 9.13
N GLN A 620 21.78 -16.05 8.77
CA GLN A 620 21.02 -17.29 8.85
C GLN A 620 21.32 -18.20 7.65
N ALA A 621 21.56 -19.47 7.95
CA ALA A 621 21.75 -20.57 7.02
C ALA A 621 20.74 -21.70 7.32
N THR A 622 20.65 -22.68 6.42
CA THR A 622 19.77 -23.86 6.59
C THR A 622 20.13 -24.74 7.77
N ASN A 623 21.39 -24.71 8.21
CA ASN A 623 21.91 -25.57 9.27
C ASN A 623 22.48 -24.79 10.46
N GLY A 624 22.17 -23.49 10.59
CA GLY A 624 22.69 -22.67 11.68
C GLY A 624 22.72 -21.18 11.38
N VAL A 625 23.47 -20.46 12.21
CA VAL A 625 23.66 -19.01 12.15
C VAL A 625 25.14 -18.67 12.31
N ILE A 626 25.57 -17.60 11.63
CA ILE A 626 26.91 -17.03 11.77
C ILE A 626 26.82 -15.66 12.47
N HIS A 627 27.71 -15.46 13.45
CA HIS A 627 28.00 -14.16 14.07
C HIS A 627 29.44 -13.76 13.74
N VAL A 628 29.65 -12.54 13.24
CA VAL A 628 30.95 -12.09 12.73
C VAL A 628 31.81 -11.50 13.85
N LEU A 629 33.02 -12.00 14.02
CA LEU A 629 33.95 -11.53 15.06
C LEU A 629 35.07 -10.63 14.54
N ASN A 630 35.42 -9.63 15.36
CA ASN A 630 36.60 -8.77 15.14
C ASN A 630 37.92 -9.35 15.70
N LYS A 631 37.86 -10.45 16.48
CA LYS A 631 39.00 -11.18 17.04
C LYS A 631 38.77 -12.69 17.04
N VAL A 632 39.87 -13.45 17.07
CA VAL A 632 39.85 -14.92 17.18
C VAL A 632 39.72 -15.28 18.66
N MET A 633 38.73 -16.13 18.99
CA MET A 633 38.53 -16.68 20.34
C MET A 633 39.57 -17.77 20.65
N ILE A 634 40.08 -17.77 21.88
CA ILE A 634 41.12 -18.69 22.33
C ILE A 634 40.56 -19.60 23.44
N PRO A 635 40.65 -20.93 23.28
CA PRO A 635 40.23 -21.85 24.33
C PRO A 635 41.18 -21.81 25.54
N ASN A 636 40.70 -22.27 26.69
CA ASN A 636 41.47 -22.42 27.90
C ASN A 636 42.46 -23.59 27.78
N THR A 637 43.71 -23.33 27.44
CA THR A 637 44.71 -24.39 27.24
C THR A 637 45.06 -25.25 28.49
N THR A 638 44.46 -25.00 29.67
CA THR A 638 44.71 -25.77 30.90
C THR A 638 43.74 -26.93 31.13
N ASN A 639 42.61 -26.98 30.41
CA ASN A 639 41.58 -28.05 30.51
C ASN A 639 41.94 -29.32 29.68
N ASN A 640 42.76 -29.18 28.64
CA ASN A 640 43.06 -30.17 27.60
C ASN A 640 44.13 -31.20 28.00
N SER A 641 44.26 -31.47 29.31
CA SER A 641 45.28 -32.36 29.88
C SER A 641 44.73 -33.68 30.45
N ASN A 642 43.48 -34.05 30.14
CA ASN A 642 42.87 -35.32 30.55
C ASN A 642 42.45 -36.22 29.39
#